data_AF-A0A6I3EY27-F1
#
_entry.id   AF-A0A6I3EY27-F1
#
_cell.length_a   1.000
_cell.length_b   1.000
_cell.length_c   1.000
_cell.angle_alpha   90.00
_cell.angle_beta   90.00
_cell.angle_gamma   90.00
#
_symmetry.space_group_name_H-M   'P 1'
#
loop_
_entity.id
_entity.type
_entity.pdbx_description
1 polymer ?
#
loop_
_entity_poly.entity_id
_entity_poly.type
_entity_poly.pdbx_seq_one_letter_code
_entity_poly.pdbx_strand_id
1 'polypeptide(L)'
;MTSSDTASTPRSPNRSVAASRMRARVSVRAMSMFSLPHGREMRYADERMIAEQLAGKRIAITGSTGFVGTALVERLLRSAPGCSLVLLVRPSKRHDATERVRREIFKNNCFDRLKGELATAGVETFEEMVARRVVAIGGDVSADGLGLNDHDRPIFASCDTIIHSAAAVSFDSPLDSAVEINLMGPVRIAEACHAMGIRPHMVGVSTCYVAGNRRGHAPEALVSEGHWDIGLNWRKEVAASRRLRGDIEAKSRTTEQLTFFRSEARKELGAAGGPALASKTESLREAWVKAQLVEAGRSRAASVGWPDAYAYTKALGEQALTEVKGDLPVNIVRPSIIESALAEPFPGWIRGFRMAEPVILSYARGLLSEFPGVPEGIVDVIPVDIVVAAIITVAATGPSAPYITQVASGSTNPLRYKAMVDDIRAWFTEHPLYDNEGQPIVVPEWKFPARGRVKEQLARAKNIAGKTERVLQALPLRGKQASWAASLEEKKNDIDRAYEYVLLYGLYTECEAVYSVDQLLTVWDTLDATDKAAFNFDPRSVDWTKYISGIHLPSIVHHSRAKVTPGRSKIDRTARLRRSVLSPDRHVAAFDLENTLISSNVVESYSWLATRRLNVPERIRYVLRTIAEAPTLQAVDRKDRSDFLRFFYRRYEDAPVAQIAEDSPELLANLILAKSFPAGLRRVREHRALGHKTILITGALDFAVEGLRPLFDEIVAAKLSVRPDGTYSGNMAVVPPIGETRAEILADYCMSEGLRLEDSVAYADSSSDLPMLEAVGFPVAVNPETRLAAIARKRGWLVEHWDKSSGAPKMWLPLGPLLAERERKKSFSNGVVR
;
A
#
# COMPACT_ATOMS: atom_id res chain seq x y z
N MET A 1 1.92 10.90 82.37
CA MET A 1 1.38 12.27 82.36
C MET A 1 0.57 12.40 81.08
N THR A 2 -0.72 12.02 81.16
CA THR A 2 -1.88 12.86 81.51
C THR A 2 -2.51 13.36 80.19
N SER A 3 -3.56 12.70 79.70
CA SER A 3 -4.97 12.88 80.12
C SER A 3 -5.45 14.24 79.61
N SER A 4 -6.55 14.43 78.88
CA SER A 4 -7.87 13.79 78.88
C SER A 4 -8.85 14.96 78.73
N ASP A 5 -9.97 14.73 78.02
CA ASP A 5 -11.30 15.20 78.45
C ASP A 5 -11.56 16.72 78.48
N THR A 6 -12.76 17.28 78.29
CA THR A 6 -14.15 16.85 78.11
C THR A 6 -14.90 18.15 77.72
N ALA A 7 -15.77 18.14 76.71
CA ALA A 7 -17.22 17.88 76.77
C ALA A 7 -18.12 19.01 77.32
N SER A 8 -19.30 19.10 76.65
CA SER A 8 -20.65 19.41 77.17
C SER A 8 -21.06 20.89 77.32
N THR A 9 -21.92 21.45 76.42
CA THR A 9 -23.43 21.47 76.38
C THR A 9 -24.06 22.40 77.46
N PRO A 10 -25.36 22.81 77.46
CA PRO A 10 -26.56 22.24 76.78
C PRO A 10 -27.67 23.21 76.29
N ARG A 11 -28.64 22.70 75.52
CA ARG A 11 -30.05 22.51 75.95
C ARG A 11 -30.96 21.97 74.82
N SER A 12 -31.71 20.95 75.20
CA SER A 12 -32.78 20.19 74.51
C SER A 12 -34.15 20.91 74.68
N PRO A 13 -35.36 20.35 74.35
CA PRO A 13 -35.68 18.97 73.95
C PRO A 13 -36.84 18.74 72.93
N ASN A 14 -36.97 17.48 72.50
CA ASN A 14 -38.14 16.59 72.70
C ASN A 14 -38.90 15.96 71.51
N ARG A 15 -39.19 14.66 71.74
CA ARG A 15 -40.11 13.68 71.13
C ARG A 15 -39.55 12.82 69.96
N SER A 16 -39.00 11.62 70.20
CA SER A 16 -39.61 10.32 70.64
C SER A 16 -40.25 9.56 69.44
N VAL A 17 -40.03 8.28 69.13
CA VAL A 17 -39.84 7.06 69.97
C VAL A 17 -39.17 5.93 69.15
N ALA A 18 -38.21 5.24 69.80
CA ALA A 18 -37.80 3.80 69.81
C ALA A 18 -37.83 2.94 68.52
N ALA A 19 -36.69 2.37 68.08
CA ALA A 19 -36.00 1.12 68.54
C ALA A 19 -36.54 -0.13 67.79
N SER A 20 -35.80 -1.17 67.42
CA SER A 20 -34.54 -1.75 67.92
C SER A 20 -33.92 -2.65 66.83
N ARG A 21 -32.60 -2.78 66.86
CA ARG A 21 -31.79 -3.78 66.14
C ARG A 21 -32.05 -5.19 66.69
N MET A 22 -31.96 -6.24 65.85
CA MET A 22 -31.08 -7.41 66.10
C MET A 22 -30.92 -8.31 64.86
N ARG A 23 -29.75 -8.94 64.76
CA ARG A 23 -29.27 -9.83 63.68
C ARG A 23 -29.99 -11.19 63.65
N ALA A 24 -30.12 -11.79 62.46
CA ALA A 24 -30.17 -13.24 62.27
C ALA A 24 -29.73 -13.66 60.85
N ARG A 25 -28.95 -14.75 60.74
CA ARG A 25 -28.56 -15.49 59.53
C ARG A 25 -29.68 -16.47 59.12
N VAL A 26 -30.03 -16.56 57.83
CA VAL A 26 -30.72 -17.71 57.15
C VAL A 26 -30.41 -17.58 55.63
N SER A 27 -29.65 -18.47 54.95
CA SER A 27 -29.98 -19.79 54.35
C SER A 27 -31.00 -19.78 53.18
N VAL A 28 -30.48 -20.05 51.97
CA VAL A 28 -30.98 -20.84 50.81
C VAL A 28 -32.50 -21.00 50.53
N ARG A 29 -32.86 -20.69 49.27
CA ARG A 29 -34.04 -21.10 48.44
C ARG A 29 -35.46 -20.89 48.99
N ALA A 30 -36.26 -20.09 48.27
CA ALA A 30 -37.58 -20.48 47.74
C ALA A 30 -38.15 -19.43 46.77
N MET A 31 -38.82 -19.93 45.73
CA MET A 31 -39.50 -19.23 44.64
C MET A 31 -40.53 -18.17 45.09
N SER A 32 -40.76 -17.16 44.25
CA SER A 32 -42.09 -16.54 44.14
C SER A 32 -42.48 -16.35 42.68
N MET A 33 -43.41 -17.20 42.24
CA MET A 33 -44.22 -17.07 41.03
C MET A 33 -44.94 -15.71 40.99
N PHE A 34 -44.91 -15.05 39.83
CA PHE A 34 -45.99 -14.17 39.40
C PHE A 34 -46.60 -14.76 38.12
N SER A 35 -47.90 -15.04 38.19
CA SER A 35 -48.71 -15.64 37.13
C SER A 35 -49.25 -14.55 36.18
N LEU A 36 -49.12 -14.76 34.87
CA LEU A 36 -49.89 -14.07 33.84
C LEU A 36 -50.78 -15.10 33.12
N PRO A 37 -52.03 -14.74 32.77
CA PRO A 37 -52.98 -15.67 32.18
C PRO A 37 -52.72 -15.88 30.68
N HIS A 38 -52.89 -17.13 30.25
CA HIS A 38 -52.71 -17.72 28.89
C HIS A 38 -51.38 -18.47 28.71
N GLY A 39 -51.41 -19.74 29.13
CA GLY A 39 -50.31 -20.68 29.10
C GLY A 39 -49.73 -20.93 27.70
N ARG A 40 -48.50 -20.44 27.53
CA ARG A 40 -47.39 -21.22 26.97
C ARG A 40 -46.22 -21.04 27.92
N GLU A 41 -45.81 -22.11 28.60
CA GLU A 41 -44.53 -22.14 29.31
C GLU A 41 -43.41 -21.94 28.29
N MET A 42 -42.80 -20.75 28.25
CA MET A 42 -41.44 -20.62 27.75
C MET A 42 -40.53 -21.22 28.81
N ARG A 43 -40.11 -22.47 28.60
CA ARG A 43 -38.93 -23.01 29.26
C ARG A 43 -37.73 -22.21 28.76
N TYR A 44 -37.25 -21.27 29.56
CA TYR A 44 -35.95 -20.63 29.31
C TYR A 44 -34.88 -21.73 29.31
N ALA A 45 -34.09 -21.76 28.24
CA ALA A 45 -33.11 -22.79 27.95
C ALA A 45 -32.04 -22.89 29.06
N ASP A 46 -31.56 -24.12 29.27
CA ASP A 46 -30.44 -24.47 30.16
C ASP A 46 -29.30 -23.43 30.14
N GLU A 47 -28.83 -23.07 31.33
CA GLU A 47 -27.53 -22.43 31.59
C GLU A 47 -26.40 -23.27 30.97
N ARG A 48 -26.01 -23.00 29.71
CA ARG A 48 -24.85 -23.65 29.07
C ARG A 48 -23.85 -22.62 28.62
N MET A 49 -22.58 -22.86 28.92
CA MET A 49 -21.48 -21.95 28.61
C MET A 49 -21.27 -21.82 27.09
N ILE A 50 -20.84 -20.67 26.59
CA ILE A 50 -20.60 -20.39 25.16
C ILE A 50 -19.73 -21.47 24.51
N ALA A 51 -18.65 -21.88 25.18
CA ALA A 51 -17.73 -22.90 24.68
C ALA A 51 -18.39 -24.28 24.52
N GLU A 52 -19.33 -24.62 25.40
CA GLU A 52 -20.08 -25.88 25.36
C GLU A 52 -21.11 -25.88 24.23
N GLN A 53 -21.77 -24.74 23.98
CA GLN A 53 -22.72 -24.59 22.88
C GLN A 53 -22.03 -24.75 21.50
N LEU A 54 -20.77 -24.34 21.40
CA LEU A 54 -19.94 -24.51 20.20
C LEU A 54 -19.22 -25.86 20.12
N ALA A 55 -19.27 -26.69 21.17
CA ALA A 55 -18.60 -27.98 21.18
C ALA A 55 -19.20 -28.92 20.13
N GLY A 56 -18.32 -29.59 19.37
CA GLY A 56 -18.71 -30.47 18.27
C GLY A 56 -19.15 -29.75 16.99
N LYS A 57 -19.31 -28.41 17.01
CA LYS A 57 -19.71 -27.64 15.83
C LYS A 57 -18.59 -27.47 14.84
N ARG A 58 -18.94 -27.53 13.55
CA ARG A 58 -18.05 -27.20 12.44
C ARG A 58 -18.45 -25.84 11.86
N ILE A 59 -17.56 -24.86 11.95
CA ILE A 59 -17.84 -23.45 11.67
C ILE A 59 -17.10 -23.01 10.41
N ALA A 60 -17.83 -22.68 9.35
CA ALA A 60 -17.26 -22.04 8.17
C ALA A 60 -17.04 -20.54 8.41
N ILE A 61 -15.87 -20.03 8.06
CA ILE A 61 -15.54 -18.60 8.19
C ILE A 61 -15.08 -18.06 6.84
N THR A 62 -15.78 -17.03 6.36
CA THR A 62 -15.31 -16.23 5.22
C THR A 62 -14.63 -14.96 5.74
N GLY A 63 -13.64 -14.45 5.00
CA GLY A 63 -12.91 -13.23 5.41
C GLY A 63 -11.91 -13.45 6.54
N SER A 64 -11.49 -14.70 6.78
CA SER A 64 -10.53 -15.08 7.84
C SER A 64 -9.15 -14.42 7.71
N THR A 65 -8.75 -14.00 6.51
CA THR A 65 -7.52 -13.23 6.25
C THR A 65 -7.65 -11.73 6.58
N GLY A 66 -8.85 -11.26 6.93
CA GLY A 66 -9.11 -9.88 7.35
C GLY A 66 -8.77 -9.62 8.82
N PHE A 67 -8.90 -8.36 9.26
CA PHE A 67 -8.63 -7.94 10.65
C PHE A 67 -9.51 -8.70 11.66
N VAL A 68 -10.83 -8.52 11.56
CA VAL A 68 -11.81 -9.20 12.43
C VAL A 68 -11.73 -10.71 12.27
N GLY A 69 -11.65 -11.21 11.04
CA GLY A 69 -11.60 -12.65 10.76
C GLY A 69 -10.38 -13.35 11.37
N THR A 70 -9.21 -12.70 11.41
CA THR A 70 -8.01 -13.28 12.04
C THR A 70 -8.16 -13.36 13.56
N ALA A 71 -8.65 -12.29 14.21
CA ALA A 71 -8.93 -12.33 15.65
C ALA A 71 -10.04 -13.33 15.99
N LEU A 72 -11.07 -13.45 15.15
CA LEU A 72 -12.13 -14.44 15.31
C LEU A 72 -11.58 -15.88 15.30
N VAL A 73 -10.70 -16.20 14.34
CA VAL A 73 -10.08 -17.53 14.25
C VAL A 73 -9.22 -17.81 15.48
N GLU A 74 -8.39 -16.85 15.91
CA GLU A 74 -7.59 -17.00 17.14
C GLU A 74 -8.48 -17.24 18.35
N ARG A 75 -9.52 -16.43 18.51
CA ARG A 75 -10.41 -16.47 19.67
C ARG A 75 -11.20 -17.76 19.74
N LEU A 76 -11.70 -18.28 18.62
CA LEU A 76 -12.39 -19.58 18.57
C LEU A 76 -11.43 -20.74 18.87
N LEU A 77 -10.19 -20.70 18.36
CA LEU A 77 -9.22 -21.74 18.65
C LEU A 77 -8.82 -21.77 20.13
N ARG A 78 -8.62 -20.59 20.75
CA ARG A 78 -8.22 -20.48 22.16
C ARG A 78 -9.36 -20.71 23.14
N SER A 79 -10.54 -20.13 22.88
CA SER A 79 -11.63 -20.05 23.87
C SER A 79 -12.80 -21.02 23.63
N ALA A 80 -12.85 -21.68 22.47
CA ALA A 80 -13.86 -22.70 22.16
C ALA A 80 -13.20 -24.01 21.67
N PRO A 81 -12.46 -24.75 22.52
CA PRO A 81 -11.61 -25.87 22.10
C PRO A 81 -12.38 -27.04 21.44
N GLY A 82 -13.69 -27.16 21.70
CA GLY A 82 -14.55 -28.20 21.16
C GLY A 82 -15.01 -28.00 19.70
N CYS A 83 -14.80 -26.83 19.09
CA CYS A 83 -15.24 -26.57 17.71
C CYS A 83 -14.13 -26.86 16.68
N SER A 84 -14.53 -27.08 15.42
CA SER A 84 -13.63 -27.14 14.26
C SER A 84 -13.96 -26.04 13.26
N LEU A 85 -12.97 -25.58 12.50
CA LEU A 85 -13.06 -24.43 11.61
C LEU A 85 -12.84 -24.84 10.15
N VAL A 86 -13.65 -24.29 9.26
CA VAL A 86 -13.46 -24.36 7.81
C VAL A 86 -13.23 -22.95 7.28
N LEU A 87 -12.00 -22.65 6.86
CA LEU A 87 -11.61 -21.31 6.41
C LEU A 87 -11.73 -21.22 4.89
N LEU A 88 -12.71 -20.46 4.42
CA LEU A 88 -12.89 -20.18 2.99
C LEU A 88 -11.99 -19.02 2.58
N VAL A 89 -10.96 -19.32 1.78
CA VAL A 89 -9.95 -18.36 1.34
C VAL A 89 -9.77 -18.42 -0.17
N ARG A 90 -9.85 -17.24 -0.81
CA ARG A 90 -9.63 -17.10 -2.25
C ARG A 90 -8.22 -17.55 -2.64
N PRO A 91 -8.00 -18.46 -3.58
CA PRO A 91 -6.66 -18.75 -4.08
C PRO A 91 -6.01 -17.53 -4.74
N SER A 92 -4.69 -17.51 -4.83
CA SER A 92 -3.93 -16.50 -5.58
C SER A 92 -3.21 -17.15 -6.77
N LYS A 93 -2.70 -16.36 -7.73
CA LYS A 93 -1.91 -16.89 -8.86
C LYS A 93 -0.71 -17.75 -8.45
N ARG A 94 -0.19 -17.56 -7.23
CA ARG A 94 1.04 -18.21 -6.74
C ARG A 94 0.83 -19.19 -5.59
N HIS A 95 -0.32 -19.14 -4.92
CA HIS A 95 -0.57 -19.87 -3.67
C HIS A 95 -2.03 -20.32 -3.60
N ASP A 96 -2.25 -21.57 -3.21
CA ASP A 96 -3.56 -22.13 -2.90
C ASP A 96 -4.12 -21.58 -1.56
N ALA A 97 -5.33 -22.03 -1.19
CA ALA A 97 -5.99 -21.59 0.03
C ALA A 97 -5.20 -21.95 1.29
N THR A 98 -4.66 -23.17 1.37
CA THR A 98 -3.92 -23.68 2.53
C THR A 98 -2.64 -22.88 2.77
N GLU A 99 -1.85 -22.63 1.74
CA GLU A 99 -0.61 -21.84 1.88
C GLU A 99 -0.93 -20.37 2.18
N ARG A 100 -2.04 -19.83 1.67
CA ARG A 100 -2.51 -18.50 2.07
C ARG A 100 -2.90 -18.46 3.55
N VAL A 101 -3.66 -19.42 4.07
CA VAL A 101 -3.99 -19.50 5.51
C VAL A 101 -2.73 -19.56 6.35
N ARG A 102 -1.79 -20.45 5.99
CA ARG A 102 -0.52 -20.60 6.71
C ARG A 102 0.27 -19.30 6.76
N ARG A 103 0.38 -18.58 5.64
CA ARG A 103 1.20 -17.37 5.53
C ARG A 103 0.52 -16.10 6.05
N GLU A 104 -0.78 -15.96 5.84
CA GLU A 104 -1.51 -14.71 6.10
C GLU A 104 -2.28 -14.72 7.41
N ILE A 105 -2.53 -15.89 8.01
CA ILE A 105 -3.27 -16.02 9.27
C ILE A 105 -2.31 -16.52 10.36
N PHE A 106 -1.79 -17.74 10.24
CA PHE A 106 -1.05 -18.39 11.33
C PHE A 106 0.33 -17.80 11.64
N LYS A 107 0.94 -17.08 10.69
CA LYS A 107 2.17 -16.29 10.92
C LYS A 107 1.91 -14.91 11.55
N ASN A 108 0.65 -14.53 11.74
CA ASN A 108 0.31 -13.26 12.38
C ASN A 108 0.60 -13.33 13.89
N ASN A 109 1.09 -12.22 14.45
CA ASN A 109 1.37 -12.09 15.89
C ASN A 109 0.12 -12.22 16.78
N CYS A 110 -1.08 -12.15 16.19
CA CYS A 110 -2.35 -12.50 16.84
C CYS A 110 -2.28 -13.83 17.59
N PHE A 111 -1.56 -14.82 17.03
CA PHE A 111 -1.48 -16.18 17.57
C PHE A 111 -0.34 -16.38 18.58
N ASP A 112 0.48 -15.36 18.85
CA ASP A 112 1.68 -15.53 19.69
C ASP A 112 1.33 -15.94 21.12
N ARG A 113 0.24 -15.37 21.67
CA ARG A 113 -0.30 -15.75 22.98
C ARG A 113 -0.71 -17.23 23.00
N LEU A 114 -1.55 -17.65 22.05
CA LEU A 114 -2.00 -19.04 21.95
C LEU A 114 -0.84 -20.03 21.78
N LYS A 115 0.15 -19.69 20.95
CA LYS A 115 1.37 -20.50 20.80
C LYS A 115 2.15 -20.62 22.12
N GLY A 116 2.28 -19.52 22.87
CA GLY A 116 2.93 -19.51 24.17
C GLY A 116 2.18 -20.34 25.22
N GLU A 117 0.85 -20.24 25.26
CA GLU A 117 -0.01 -21.02 26.15
C GLU A 117 0.10 -22.53 25.84
N LEU A 118 0.04 -22.93 24.57
CA LEU A 118 0.23 -24.33 24.14
C LEU A 118 1.62 -24.87 24.47
N ALA A 119 2.67 -24.09 24.19
CA ALA A 119 4.04 -24.46 24.52
C ALA A 119 4.26 -24.65 26.02
N THR A 120 3.56 -23.86 26.86
CA THR A 120 3.61 -23.98 28.32
C THR A 120 2.83 -25.20 28.83
N ALA A 121 1.66 -25.48 28.23
CA ALA A 121 0.85 -26.63 28.60
C ALA A 121 1.49 -27.98 28.22
N GLY A 122 2.21 -28.03 27.09
CA GLY A 122 2.96 -29.21 26.65
C GLY A 122 2.10 -30.39 26.16
N VAL A 123 0.79 -30.19 25.97
CA VAL A 123 -0.16 -31.25 25.57
C VAL A 123 -0.20 -31.43 24.05
N GLU A 124 -0.11 -30.35 23.28
CA GLU A 124 -0.21 -30.32 21.83
C GLU A 124 0.52 -29.09 21.30
N THR A 125 1.19 -29.20 20.15
CA THR A 125 1.79 -28.07 19.44
C THR A 125 0.74 -27.25 18.69
N PHE A 126 1.07 -26.00 18.36
CA PHE A 126 0.16 -25.17 17.57
C PHE A 126 -0.13 -25.79 16.19
N GLU A 127 0.87 -26.39 15.55
CA GLU A 127 0.78 -27.09 14.27
C GLU A 127 -0.14 -28.31 14.33
N GLU A 128 -0.05 -29.12 15.38
CA GLU A 128 -0.95 -30.26 15.61
C GLU A 128 -2.40 -29.79 15.80
N MET A 129 -2.60 -28.74 16.62
CA MET A 129 -3.93 -28.19 16.88
C MET A 129 -4.58 -27.68 15.59
N VAL A 130 -3.87 -26.90 14.77
CA VAL A 130 -4.44 -26.39 13.51
C VAL A 130 -4.66 -27.51 12.49
N ALA A 131 -3.77 -28.51 12.41
CA ALA A 131 -3.95 -29.65 11.51
C ALA A 131 -5.20 -30.48 11.88
N ARG A 132 -5.50 -30.57 13.18
CA ARG A 132 -6.66 -31.30 13.70
C ARG A 132 -7.97 -30.51 13.59
N ARG A 133 -7.92 -29.19 13.83
CA ARG A 133 -9.12 -28.37 14.01
C ARG A 133 -9.44 -27.44 12.85
N VAL A 134 -8.54 -27.23 11.91
CA VAL A 134 -8.72 -26.24 10.83
C VAL A 134 -8.55 -26.89 9.46
N VAL A 135 -9.54 -26.68 8.60
CA VAL A 135 -9.47 -27.04 7.18
C VAL A 135 -9.55 -25.77 6.34
N ALA A 136 -8.62 -25.56 5.42
CA ALA A 136 -8.66 -24.46 4.46
C ALA A 136 -9.29 -24.96 3.15
N ILE A 137 -10.23 -24.19 2.59
CA ILE A 137 -10.88 -24.49 1.31
C ILE A 137 -10.76 -23.30 0.35
N GLY A 138 -10.68 -23.59 -0.95
CA GLY A 138 -10.63 -22.57 -1.99
C GLY A 138 -12.02 -22.05 -2.34
N GLY A 139 -12.23 -20.74 -2.22
CA GLY A 139 -13.50 -20.13 -2.65
C GLY A 139 -13.47 -18.60 -2.71
N ASP A 140 -14.44 -18.03 -3.42
CA ASP A 140 -14.64 -16.59 -3.58
C ASP A 140 -16.13 -16.24 -3.46
N VAL A 141 -16.50 -15.40 -2.49
CA VAL A 141 -17.89 -14.96 -2.28
C VAL A 141 -18.44 -14.10 -3.42
N SER A 142 -17.57 -13.60 -4.31
CA SER A 142 -17.98 -12.88 -5.53
C SER A 142 -18.33 -13.81 -6.69
N ALA A 143 -18.09 -15.11 -6.56
CA ALA A 143 -18.40 -16.13 -7.57
C ALA A 143 -19.65 -16.93 -7.17
N ASP A 144 -20.48 -17.26 -8.17
CA ASP A 144 -21.65 -18.11 -7.96
C ASP A 144 -21.21 -19.51 -7.49
N GLY A 145 -22.00 -20.11 -6.58
CA GLY A 145 -21.59 -21.36 -5.91
C GLY A 145 -20.32 -21.22 -5.05
N LEU A 146 -19.91 -19.98 -4.72
CA LEU A 146 -18.71 -19.62 -3.98
C LEU A 146 -17.39 -20.05 -4.65
N GLY A 147 -17.43 -20.46 -5.92
CA GLY A 147 -16.26 -21.00 -6.63
C GLY A 147 -15.69 -22.28 -6.02
N LEU A 148 -16.49 -23.03 -5.26
CA LEU A 148 -16.08 -24.29 -4.65
C LEU A 148 -15.90 -25.36 -5.73
N ASN A 149 -14.80 -26.11 -5.65
CA ASN A 149 -14.60 -27.30 -6.46
C ASN A 149 -15.32 -28.52 -5.85
N ASP A 150 -15.33 -29.65 -6.57
CA ASP A 150 -16.03 -30.87 -6.14
C ASP A 150 -15.49 -31.46 -4.82
N HIS A 151 -14.22 -31.20 -4.49
CA HIS A 151 -13.61 -31.64 -3.24
C HIS A 151 -14.01 -30.74 -2.04
N ASP A 152 -14.04 -29.43 -2.23
CA ASP A 152 -14.26 -28.45 -1.17
C ASP A 152 -15.74 -28.26 -0.85
N ARG A 153 -16.63 -28.49 -1.82
CA ARG A 153 -18.09 -28.40 -1.67
C ARG A 153 -18.64 -29.26 -0.52
N PRO A 154 -18.36 -30.58 -0.40
CA PRO A 154 -18.84 -31.38 0.73
C PRO A 154 -18.25 -30.94 2.07
N ILE A 155 -17.03 -30.41 2.09
CA ILE A 155 -16.40 -29.88 3.32
C ILE A 155 -17.19 -28.67 3.83
N PHE A 156 -17.48 -27.72 2.95
CA PHE A 156 -18.32 -26.57 3.30
C PHE A 156 -19.73 -27.01 3.72
N ALA A 157 -20.33 -27.96 3.00
CA ALA A 157 -21.67 -28.48 3.29
C ALA A 157 -21.78 -29.18 4.66
N SER A 158 -20.68 -29.69 5.20
CA SER A 158 -20.63 -30.33 6.53
C SER A 158 -20.64 -29.35 7.71
N CYS A 159 -20.66 -28.03 7.46
CA CYS A 159 -20.62 -27.03 8.51
C CYS A 159 -22.02 -26.80 9.13
N ASP A 160 -22.07 -26.69 10.46
CA ASP A 160 -23.28 -26.36 11.22
C ASP A 160 -23.57 -24.85 11.22
N THR A 161 -22.50 -24.05 11.18
CA THR A 161 -22.56 -22.59 11.31
C THR A 161 -21.67 -21.95 10.24
N ILE A 162 -22.13 -20.85 9.65
CA ILE A 162 -21.37 -20.00 8.73
C ILE A 162 -21.25 -18.61 9.34
N ILE A 163 -20.02 -18.16 9.62
CA ILE A 163 -19.75 -16.77 9.99
C ILE A 163 -19.22 -16.04 8.75
N HIS A 164 -20.05 -15.15 8.21
CA HIS A 164 -19.73 -14.36 7.02
C HIS A 164 -19.13 -13.00 7.40
N SER A 165 -17.79 -12.91 7.40
CA SER A 165 -17.04 -11.67 7.68
C SER A 165 -16.34 -11.10 6.44
N ALA A 166 -16.40 -11.77 5.28
CA ALA A 166 -15.82 -11.24 4.04
C ALA A 166 -16.51 -9.94 3.61
N ALA A 167 -15.71 -8.89 3.39
CA ALA A 167 -16.20 -7.60 2.94
C ALA A 167 -15.12 -6.80 2.20
N ALA A 168 -15.55 -5.99 1.24
CA ALA A 168 -14.75 -4.91 0.67
C ALA A 168 -14.90 -3.68 1.56
N VAL A 169 -14.01 -3.54 2.55
CA VAL A 169 -14.06 -2.50 3.60
C VAL A 169 -13.35 -1.20 3.24
N SER A 170 -12.87 -1.07 1.99
CA SER A 170 -12.18 0.15 1.54
C SER A 170 -13.18 1.20 1.09
N PHE A 171 -13.04 2.44 1.56
CA PHE A 171 -13.86 3.59 1.12
C PHE A 171 -13.62 4.00 -0.34
N ASP A 172 -12.57 3.47 -0.96
CA ASP A 172 -12.22 3.61 -2.37
C ASP A 172 -12.37 2.28 -3.13
N SER A 173 -13.22 1.38 -2.65
CA SER A 173 -13.62 0.18 -3.41
C SER A 173 -14.41 0.60 -4.66
N PRO A 174 -14.06 0.10 -5.86
CA PRO A 174 -14.91 0.23 -7.04
C PRO A 174 -16.33 -0.25 -6.76
N LEU A 175 -17.36 0.47 -7.25
CA LEU A 175 -18.76 0.16 -6.98
C LEU A 175 -19.15 -1.26 -7.38
N ASP A 176 -18.69 -1.73 -8.54
CA ASP A 176 -18.92 -3.08 -9.03
C ASP A 176 -18.36 -4.13 -8.06
N SER A 177 -17.10 -3.96 -7.64
CA SER A 177 -16.47 -4.86 -6.67
C SER A 177 -17.17 -4.82 -5.31
N ALA A 178 -17.58 -3.64 -4.83
CA ALA A 178 -18.30 -3.51 -3.58
C ALA A 178 -19.66 -4.20 -3.63
N VAL A 179 -20.39 -4.09 -4.74
CA VAL A 179 -21.66 -4.79 -4.98
C VAL A 179 -21.45 -6.31 -5.00
N GLU A 180 -20.47 -6.80 -5.74
CA GLU A 180 -20.25 -8.25 -5.85
C GLU A 180 -19.84 -8.90 -4.52
N ILE A 181 -19.14 -8.17 -3.65
CA ILE A 181 -18.64 -8.71 -2.37
C ILE A 181 -19.63 -8.44 -1.22
N ASN A 182 -20.03 -7.19 -1.01
CA ASN A 182 -20.80 -6.80 0.19
C ASN A 182 -22.29 -7.06 0.04
N LEU A 183 -22.84 -6.87 -1.16
CA LEU A 183 -24.27 -7.07 -1.45
C LEU A 183 -24.52 -8.51 -1.89
N MET A 184 -23.85 -8.96 -2.95
CA MET A 184 -24.10 -10.30 -3.51
C MET A 184 -23.38 -11.42 -2.76
N GLY A 185 -22.32 -11.13 -2.00
CA GLY A 185 -21.61 -12.14 -1.20
C GLY A 185 -22.51 -12.92 -0.23
N PRO A 186 -23.27 -12.26 0.67
CA PRO A 186 -24.21 -12.97 1.55
C PRO A 186 -25.32 -13.69 0.78
N VAL A 187 -25.82 -13.11 -0.31
CA VAL A 187 -26.84 -13.72 -1.19
C VAL A 187 -26.33 -15.05 -1.76
N ARG A 188 -25.12 -15.06 -2.31
CA ARG A 188 -24.49 -16.26 -2.90
C ARG A 188 -24.21 -17.35 -1.88
N ILE A 189 -23.92 -16.99 -0.64
CA ILE A 189 -23.78 -17.98 0.45
C ILE A 189 -25.12 -18.66 0.68
N ALA A 190 -26.21 -17.89 0.82
CA ALA A 190 -27.55 -18.46 1.00
C ALA A 190 -27.98 -19.32 -0.20
N GLU A 191 -27.77 -18.84 -1.43
CA GLU A 191 -28.06 -19.59 -2.65
C GLU A 191 -27.23 -20.88 -2.75
N ALA A 192 -25.94 -20.84 -2.37
CA ALA A 192 -25.10 -22.03 -2.32
C ALA A 192 -25.62 -23.05 -1.31
N CYS A 193 -26.04 -22.61 -0.11
CA CYS A 193 -26.67 -23.48 0.88
C CYS A 193 -27.95 -24.14 0.34
N HIS A 194 -28.82 -23.38 -0.31
CA HIS A 194 -30.02 -23.94 -0.95
C HIS A 194 -29.66 -24.95 -2.05
N ALA A 195 -28.69 -24.63 -2.91
CA ALA A 195 -28.22 -25.53 -3.97
C ALA A 195 -27.52 -26.79 -3.45
N MET A 196 -27.08 -26.78 -2.19
CA MET A 196 -26.53 -27.95 -1.48
C MET A 196 -27.58 -28.68 -0.63
N GLY A 197 -28.79 -28.12 -0.47
CA GLY A 197 -29.83 -28.69 0.39
C GLY A 197 -29.51 -28.63 1.88
N ILE A 198 -28.64 -27.71 2.31
CA ILE A 198 -28.20 -27.57 3.71
C ILE A 198 -28.80 -26.32 4.37
N ARG A 199 -28.91 -26.33 5.70
CA ARG A 199 -29.49 -25.22 6.48
C ARG A 199 -28.64 -24.85 7.70
N PRO A 200 -27.37 -24.46 7.51
CA PRO A 200 -26.52 -24.02 8.61
C PRO A 200 -27.04 -22.73 9.23
N HIS A 201 -26.69 -22.48 10.48
CA HIS A 201 -26.88 -21.17 11.10
C HIS A 201 -25.91 -20.15 10.51
N MET A 202 -26.42 -19.07 9.94
CA MET A 202 -25.59 -18.04 9.30
C MET A 202 -25.54 -16.76 10.15
N VAL A 203 -24.33 -16.35 10.52
CA VAL A 203 -24.04 -15.06 11.17
C VAL A 203 -23.39 -14.14 10.15
N GLY A 204 -24.12 -13.12 9.69
CA GLY A 204 -23.62 -12.10 8.77
C GLY A 204 -23.02 -10.91 9.50
N VAL A 205 -21.77 -10.55 9.18
CA VAL A 205 -21.15 -9.33 9.70
C VAL A 205 -21.43 -8.16 8.75
N SER A 206 -22.15 -7.17 9.27
CA SER A 206 -22.52 -5.94 8.58
C SER A 206 -21.82 -4.73 9.24
N THR A 207 -22.51 -3.59 9.37
CA THR A 207 -21.98 -2.38 10.02
C THR A 207 -23.11 -1.51 10.57
N CYS A 208 -22.88 -0.79 11.67
CA CYS A 208 -23.82 0.23 12.16
C CYS A 208 -24.12 1.30 11.10
N TYR A 209 -23.16 1.58 10.21
CA TYR A 209 -23.26 2.61 9.19
C TYR A 209 -24.22 2.27 8.04
N VAL A 210 -24.85 1.08 8.03
CA VAL A 210 -26.05 0.86 7.20
C VAL A 210 -27.14 1.89 7.52
N ALA A 211 -27.03 2.53 8.68
CA ALA A 211 -27.80 3.70 9.05
C ALA A 211 -27.76 4.84 7.98
N GLY A 212 -26.67 4.98 7.23
CA GLY A 212 -26.50 6.12 6.33
C GLY A 212 -26.31 7.43 7.10
N ASN A 213 -26.52 8.56 6.44
CA ASN A 213 -26.31 9.91 7.00
C ASN A 213 -27.46 10.38 7.91
N ARG A 214 -28.20 9.44 8.51
CA ARG A 214 -29.34 9.75 9.38
C ARG A 214 -28.86 10.39 10.69
N ARG A 215 -29.69 11.25 11.27
CA ARG A 215 -29.44 11.90 12.56
C ARG A 215 -30.33 11.30 13.63
N GLY A 216 -29.82 11.18 14.85
CA GLY A 216 -30.57 10.66 15.99
C GLY A 216 -30.59 9.13 16.06
N HIS A 217 -31.63 8.58 16.67
CA HIS A 217 -31.67 7.17 17.08
C HIS A 217 -31.66 6.20 15.89
N ALA A 218 -30.73 5.25 15.90
CA ALA A 218 -30.61 4.17 14.92
C ALA A 218 -30.91 2.80 15.61
N PRO A 219 -32.15 2.27 15.44
CA PRO A 219 -32.57 1.04 16.11
C PRO A 219 -31.97 -0.22 15.46
N GLU A 220 -31.96 -1.33 16.20
CA GLU A 220 -31.56 -2.66 15.76
C GLU A 220 -32.62 -3.34 14.87
N ALA A 221 -32.97 -2.67 13.76
CA ALA A 221 -33.95 -3.11 12.78
C ALA A 221 -33.41 -3.01 11.34
N LEU A 222 -34.04 -3.71 10.41
CA LEU A 222 -33.72 -3.58 8.98
C LEU A 222 -34.07 -2.18 8.48
N VAL A 223 -33.17 -1.59 7.69
CA VAL A 223 -33.39 -0.24 7.15
C VAL A 223 -34.58 -0.20 6.19
N SER A 224 -34.74 -1.25 5.39
CA SER A 224 -35.85 -1.43 4.45
C SER A 224 -37.23 -1.61 5.11
N GLU A 225 -37.28 -1.86 6.42
CA GLU A 225 -38.52 -2.00 7.18
C GLU A 225 -38.83 -0.76 8.03
N GLY A 226 -37.91 0.21 8.06
CA GLY A 226 -38.05 1.44 8.84
C GLY A 226 -38.75 2.56 8.10
N HIS A 227 -39.12 3.61 8.83
CA HIS A 227 -39.70 4.85 8.28
C HIS A 227 -38.81 5.59 7.28
N TRP A 228 -37.54 5.20 7.17
CA TRP A 228 -36.52 5.84 6.36
C TRP A 228 -36.20 5.06 5.08
N ASP A 229 -36.94 3.99 4.80
CA ASP A 229 -36.81 3.30 3.53
C ASP A 229 -37.23 4.22 2.37
N ILE A 230 -36.39 4.26 1.34
CA ILE A 230 -36.65 5.00 0.10
C ILE A 230 -37.05 4.05 -1.04
N GLY A 231 -37.24 2.76 -0.76
CA GLY A 231 -37.72 1.75 -1.70
C GLY A 231 -36.67 1.34 -2.74
N LEU A 232 -35.38 1.29 -2.35
CA LEU A 232 -34.34 0.83 -3.27
C LEU A 232 -34.52 -0.64 -3.62
N ASN A 233 -34.47 -0.93 -4.92
CA ASN A 233 -34.47 -2.30 -5.40
C ASN A 233 -33.04 -2.77 -5.66
N TRP A 234 -32.50 -3.60 -4.77
CA TRP A 234 -31.13 -4.08 -4.86
C TRP A 234 -30.83 -4.80 -6.18
N ARG A 235 -31.79 -5.51 -6.79
CA ARG A 235 -31.60 -6.19 -8.08
C ARG A 235 -31.35 -5.19 -9.22
N LYS A 236 -32.05 -4.06 -9.22
CA LYS A 236 -31.81 -2.96 -10.17
C LYS A 236 -30.45 -2.32 -9.95
N GLU A 237 -30.02 -2.12 -8.70
CA GLU A 237 -28.70 -1.55 -8.39
C GLU A 237 -27.57 -2.49 -8.82
N VAL A 238 -27.70 -3.81 -8.63
CA VAL A 238 -26.76 -4.82 -9.12
C VAL A 238 -26.66 -4.77 -10.66
N ALA A 239 -27.79 -4.77 -11.36
CA ALA A 239 -27.82 -4.70 -12.82
C ALA A 239 -27.19 -3.41 -13.36
N ALA A 240 -27.51 -2.26 -12.73
CA ALA A 240 -26.94 -0.96 -13.08
C ALA A 240 -25.42 -0.91 -12.85
N SER A 241 -24.94 -1.41 -11.73
CA SER A 241 -23.51 -1.46 -11.39
C SER A 241 -22.71 -2.30 -12.39
N ARG A 242 -23.22 -3.50 -12.75
CA ARG A 242 -22.60 -4.36 -13.77
C ARG A 242 -22.55 -3.71 -15.15
N ARG A 243 -23.63 -3.04 -15.57
CA ARG A 243 -23.66 -2.28 -16.84
C ARG A 243 -22.66 -1.13 -16.83
N LEU A 244 -22.62 -0.35 -15.75
CA LEU A 244 -21.73 0.80 -15.61
C LEU A 244 -20.25 0.43 -15.79
N ARG A 245 -19.83 -0.73 -15.27
CA ARG A 245 -18.47 -1.24 -15.50
C ARG A 245 -18.17 -1.41 -17.00
N GLY A 246 -19.09 -2.03 -17.74
CA GLY A 246 -18.98 -2.19 -19.18
C GLY A 246 -18.88 -0.84 -19.90
N ASP A 247 -19.71 0.13 -19.53
CA ASP A 247 -19.73 1.47 -20.14
C ASP A 247 -18.43 2.24 -19.88
N ILE A 248 -17.90 2.19 -18.65
CA ILE A 248 -16.62 2.83 -18.29
C ILE A 248 -15.45 2.15 -19.01
N GLU A 249 -15.44 0.82 -19.09
CA GLU A 249 -14.42 0.06 -19.83
C GLU A 249 -14.42 0.43 -21.32
N ALA A 250 -15.59 0.54 -21.95
CA ALA A 250 -15.73 0.99 -23.33
C ALA A 250 -15.21 2.43 -23.49
N LYS A 251 -15.59 3.35 -22.59
CA LYS A 251 -15.13 4.74 -22.59
C LYS A 251 -13.60 4.84 -22.47
N SER A 252 -12.97 3.98 -21.67
CA SER A 252 -11.52 3.96 -21.47
C SER A 252 -10.72 3.61 -22.74
N ARG A 253 -11.37 2.96 -23.72
CA ARG A 253 -10.77 2.51 -24.98
C ARG A 253 -11.11 3.41 -26.18
N THR A 254 -11.73 4.56 -25.93
CA THR A 254 -11.91 5.59 -26.97
C THR A 254 -10.57 6.15 -27.42
N THR A 255 -10.48 6.63 -28.67
CA THR A 255 -9.25 7.17 -29.25
C THR A 255 -8.69 8.32 -28.42
N GLU A 256 -9.56 9.19 -27.91
CA GLU A 256 -9.19 10.32 -27.06
C GLU A 256 -8.54 9.86 -25.76
N GLN A 257 -9.14 8.88 -25.07
CA GLN A 257 -8.62 8.35 -23.80
C GLN A 257 -7.31 7.59 -24.00
N LEU A 258 -7.21 6.72 -25.01
CA LEU A 258 -5.97 5.99 -25.30
C LEU A 258 -4.82 6.93 -25.67
N THR A 259 -5.11 8.01 -26.40
CA THR A 259 -4.13 9.05 -26.71
C THR A 259 -3.69 9.79 -25.45
N PHE A 260 -4.64 10.10 -24.55
CA PHE A 260 -4.33 10.71 -23.26
C PHE A 260 -3.46 9.81 -22.38
N PHE A 261 -3.83 8.54 -22.17
CA PHE A 261 -3.05 7.60 -21.35
C PHE A 261 -1.66 7.37 -21.92
N ARG A 262 -1.52 7.27 -23.25
CA ARG A 262 -0.22 7.16 -23.92
C ARG A 262 0.62 8.41 -23.72
N SER A 263 0.00 9.60 -23.74
CA SER A 263 0.68 10.87 -23.46
C SER A 263 1.18 10.93 -22.02
N GLU A 264 0.35 10.57 -21.04
CA GLU A 264 0.73 10.53 -19.62
C GLU A 264 1.82 9.49 -19.35
N ALA A 265 1.71 8.29 -19.93
CA ALA A 265 2.75 7.26 -19.83
C ALA A 265 4.09 7.77 -20.39
N ARG A 266 4.07 8.52 -21.50
CA ARG A 266 5.29 9.12 -22.09
C ARG A 266 5.85 10.25 -21.22
N LYS A 267 5.00 11.02 -20.54
CA LYS A 267 5.44 12.04 -19.58
C LYS A 267 6.16 11.41 -18.39
N GLU A 268 5.59 10.33 -17.82
CA GLU A 268 6.15 9.64 -16.65
C GLU A 268 7.43 8.86 -16.98
N LEU A 269 7.44 8.06 -18.05
CA LEU A 269 8.57 7.16 -18.37
C LEU A 269 9.60 7.77 -19.32
N GLY A 270 9.23 8.76 -20.13
CA GLY A 270 10.12 9.28 -21.17
C GLY A 270 10.37 8.26 -22.29
N ALA A 271 11.62 8.13 -22.72
CA ALA A 271 12.05 7.23 -23.79
C ALA A 271 12.35 5.80 -23.27
N ALA A 272 11.46 5.23 -22.47
CA ALA A 272 11.66 3.92 -21.82
C ALA A 272 11.41 2.69 -22.73
N GLY A 273 11.11 2.87 -24.02
CA GLY A 273 10.78 1.79 -24.95
C GLY A 273 9.28 1.60 -25.21
N GLY A 274 8.95 0.82 -26.24
CA GLY A 274 7.59 0.61 -26.73
C GLY A 274 6.73 -0.25 -25.78
N PRO A 275 7.12 -1.50 -25.52
CA PRO A 275 6.56 -2.37 -24.48
C PRO A 275 6.40 -1.71 -23.10
N ALA A 276 7.42 -1.03 -22.58
CA ALA A 276 7.32 -0.34 -21.29
C ALA A 276 6.23 0.75 -21.32
N LEU A 277 6.18 1.54 -22.39
CA LEU A 277 5.15 2.55 -22.61
C LEU A 277 3.75 1.92 -22.74
N ALA A 278 3.62 0.79 -23.43
CA ALA A 278 2.35 0.07 -23.60
C ALA A 278 1.81 -0.48 -22.27
N SER A 279 2.66 -1.18 -21.51
CA SER A 279 2.32 -1.69 -20.17
C SER A 279 1.89 -0.56 -19.23
N LYS A 280 2.62 0.56 -19.24
CA LYS A 280 2.27 1.73 -18.44
C LYS A 280 0.97 2.40 -18.91
N THR A 281 0.75 2.48 -20.22
CA THR A 281 -0.51 3.01 -20.79
C THR A 281 -1.69 2.19 -20.30
N GLU A 282 -1.58 0.86 -20.34
CA GLU A 282 -2.63 -0.04 -19.85
C GLU A 282 -2.84 0.10 -18.34
N SER A 283 -1.77 0.16 -17.56
CA SER A 283 -1.84 0.41 -16.11
C SER A 283 -2.55 1.73 -15.77
N LEU A 284 -2.29 2.81 -16.53
CA LEU A 284 -2.98 4.09 -16.34
C LEU A 284 -4.47 4.01 -16.73
N ARG A 285 -4.80 3.26 -17.79
CA ARG A 285 -6.18 3.01 -18.20
C ARG A 285 -6.96 2.25 -17.13
N GLU A 286 -6.39 1.16 -16.60
CA GLU A 286 -6.98 0.37 -15.51
C GLU A 286 -7.17 1.22 -14.24
N ALA A 287 -6.18 2.04 -13.89
CA ALA A 287 -6.27 2.96 -12.76
C ALA A 287 -7.38 4.00 -12.97
N TRP A 288 -7.56 4.51 -14.19
CA TRP A 288 -8.63 5.42 -14.53
C TRP A 288 -10.00 4.75 -14.43
N VAL A 289 -10.18 3.53 -14.96
CA VAL A 289 -11.42 2.75 -14.83
C VAL A 289 -11.77 2.56 -13.36
N LYS A 290 -10.80 2.14 -12.54
CA LYS A 290 -10.96 2.01 -11.09
C LYS A 290 -11.45 3.32 -10.48
N ALA A 291 -10.79 4.44 -10.78
CA ALA A 291 -11.15 5.76 -10.25
C ALA A 291 -12.57 6.19 -10.63
N GLN A 292 -13.01 5.94 -11.86
CA GLN A 292 -14.38 6.25 -12.29
C GLN A 292 -15.43 5.41 -11.54
N LEU A 293 -15.16 4.12 -11.33
CA LEU A 293 -16.06 3.23 -10.58
C LEU A 293 -16.15 3.61 -9.09
N VAL A 294 -15.04 4.07 -8.50
CA VAL A 294 -15.02 4.61 -7.14
C VAL A 294 -15.87 5.88 -7.04
N GLU A 295 -15.68 6.81 -7.97
CA GLU A 295 -16.43 8.07 -7.98
C GLU A 295 -17.92 7.84 -8.21
N ALA A 296 -18.29 6.91 -9.09
CA ALA A 296 -19.68 6.53 -9.30
C ALA A 296 -20.30 5.90 -8.04
N GLY A 297 -19.56 5.05 -7.33
CA GLY A 297 -20.01 4.49 -6.05
C GLY A 297 -20.24 5.55 -4.99
N ARG A 298 -19.31 6.49 -4.84
CA ARG A 298 -19.43 7.64 -3.92
C ARG A 298 -20.64 8.50 -4.27
N SER A 299 -20.77 8.86 -5.54
CA SER A 299 -21.89 9.68 -6.03
C SER A 299 -23.23 8.98 -5.82
N ARG A 300 -23.31 7.68 -6.13
CA ARG A 300 -24.54 6.90 -5.97
C ARG A 300 -24.93 6.79 -4.50
N ALA A 301 -24.01 6.39 -3.63
CA ALA A 301 -24.25 6.29 -2.20
C ALA A 301 -24.71 7.63 -1.59
N ALA A 302 -24.03 8.73 -1.91
CA ALA A 302 -24.42 10.06 -1.44
C ALA A 302 -25.81 10.48 -1.94
N SER A 303 -26.15 10.16 -3.20
CA SER A 303 -27.45 10.50 -3.81
C SER A 303 -28.63 9.81 -3.14
N VAL A 304 -28.38 8.67 -2.47
CA VAL A 304 -29.41 7.88 -1.79
C VAL A 304 -29.26 7.90 -0.27
N GLY A 305 -28.40 8.76 0.29
CA GLY A 305 -28.36 9.02 1.73
C GLY A 305 -27.34 8.21 2.54
N TRP A 306 -26.37 7.54 1.90
CA TRP A 306 -25.26 6.86 2.59
C TRP A 306 -23.95 7.66 2.49
N PRO A 307 -23.06 7.55 3.50
CA PRO A 307 -21.78 8.25 3.49
C PRO A 307 -20.90 7.77 2.34
N ASP A 308 -20.90 6.47 2.06
CA ASP A 308 -20.09 5.88 0.99
C ASP A 308 -20.66 4.57 0.45
N ALA A 309 -19.95 4.03 -0.55
CA ALA A 309 -20.30 2.77 -1.21
C ALA A 309 -20.24 1.56 -0.27
N TYR A 310 -19.42 1.57 0.78
CA TYR A 310 -19.32 0.44 1.72
C TYR A 310 -20.59 0.31 2.55
N ALA A 311 -20.98 1.40 3.23
CA ALA A 311 -22.20 1.45 4.03
C ALA A 311 -23.45 1.17 3.17
N TYR A 312 -23.49 1.77 1.97
CA TYR A 312 -24.55 1.57 0.99
C TYR A 312 -24.70 0.11 0.54
N THR A 313 -23.60 -0.54 0.14
CA THR A 313 -23.65 -1.93 -0.33
C THR A 313 -23.91 -2.93 0.79
N LYS A 314 -23.50 -2.64 2.03
CA LYS A 314 -23.88 -3.43 3.21
C LYS A 314 -25.36 -3.35 3.53
N ALA A 315 -25.95 -2.15 3.48
CA ALA A 315 -27.39 -1.97 3.70
C ALA A 315 -28.23 -2.77 2.69
N LEU A 316 -27.88 -2.67 1.41
CA LEU A 316 -28.54 -3.46 0.37
C LEU A 316 -28.26 -4.97 0.49
N GLY A 317 -27.09 -5.36 1.00
CA GLY A 317 -26.74 -6.76 1.25
C GLY A 317 -27.60 -7.38 2.35
N GLU A 318 -27.92 -6.63 3.42
CA GLU A 318 -28.85 -7.09 4.45
C GLU A 318 -30.26 -7.29 3.89
N GLN A 319 -30.75 -6.32 3.12
CA GLN A 319 -32.05 -6.42 2.45
C GLN A 319 -32.09 -7.64 1.52
N ALA A 320 -31.08 -7.79 0.65
CA ALA A 320 -31.00 -8.88 -0.30
C ALA A 320 -30.93 -10.25 0.41
N LEU A 321 -30.08 -10.38 1.44
CA LEU A 321 -30.00 -11.60 2.24
C LEU A 321 -31.35 -11.93 2.90
N THR A 322 -32.02 -10.94 3.48
CA THR A 322 -33.33 -11.13 4.12
C THR A 322 -34.38 -11.64 3.13
N GLU A 323 -34.39 -11.08 1.91
CA GLU A 323 -35.31 -11.51 0.85
C GLU A 323 -34.99 -12.92 0.31
N VAL A 324 -33.72 -13.30 0.21
CA VAL A 324 -33.31 -14.56 -0.46
C VAL A 324 -33.06 -15.73 0.49
N LYS A 325 -32.87 -15.49 1.79
CA LYS A 325 -32.45 -16.52 2.75
C LYS A 325 -33.42 -17.70 2.88
N GLY A 326 -34.68 -17.54 2.46
CA GLY A 326 -35.72 -18.55 2.66
C GLY A 326 -35.81 -18.97 4.12
N ASP A 327 -35.63 -20.28 4.36
CA ASP A 327 -35.66 -20.91 5.67
C ASP A 327 -34.28 -21.07 6.33
N LEU A 328 -33.22 -20.51 5.74
CA LEU A 328 -31.92 -20.41 6.38
C LEU A 328 -32.04 -19.53 7.64
N PRO A 329 -31.61 -20.03 8.82
CA PRO A 329 -31.55 -19.22 10.02
C PRO A 329 -30.39 -18.21 9.92
N VAL A 330 -30.71 -16.92 10.02
CA VAL A 330 -29.77 -15.81 9.82
C VAL A 330 -29.83 -14.86 11.02
N ASN A 331 -28.66 -14.46 11.52
CA ASN A 331 -28.48 -13.34 12.44
C ASN A 331 -27.45 -12.36 11.87
N ILE A 332 -27.60 -11.07 12.14
CA ILE A 332 -26.74 -10.00 11.62
C ILE A 332 -26.08 -9.27 12.78
N VAL A 333 -24.74 -9.19 12.76
CA VAL A 333 -23.95 -8.42 13.72
C VAL A 333 -23.44 -7.15 13.03
N ARG A 334 -23.77 -5.99 13.58
CA ARG A 334 -23.42 -4.66 13.05
C ARG A 334 -22.40 -3.96 13.95
N PRO A 335 -21.09 -4.10 13.73
CA PRO A 335 -20.09 -3.30 14.42
C PRO A 335 -20.04 -1.85 13.93
N SER A 336 -19.62 -0.92 14.81
CA SER A 336 -19.19 0.43 14.45
C SER A 336 -17.73 0.45 13.94
N ILE A 337 -16.99 1.58 14.05
CA ILE A 337 -15.59 1.65 13.60
C ILE A 337 -14.74 0.76 14.50
N ILE A 338 -14.20 -0.31 13.91
CA ILE A 338 -13.41 -1.29 14.65
C ILE A 338 -11.96 -0.83 14.73
N GLU A 339 -11.47 -0.64 15.95
CA GLU A 339 -10.08 -0.25 16.23
C GLU A 339 -9.35 -1.34 17.04
N SER A 340 -8.10 -1.05 17.43
CA SER A 340 -7.20 -2.00 18.09
C SER A 340 -7.83 -2.71 19.30
N ALA A 341 -7.39 -3.93 19.58
CA ALA A 341 -7.85 -4.70 20.73
C ALA A 341 -7.73 -3.94 22.06
N LEU A 342 -8.74 -4.05 22.92
CA LEU A 342 -8.68 -3.55 24.29
C LEU A 342 -7.79 -4.46 25.14
N ALA A 343 -8.01 -5.77 25.05
CA ALA A 343 -7.33 -6.78 25.85
C ALA A 343 -6.79 -7.92 25.00
N GLU A 344 -7.53 -8.40 23.99
CA GLU A 344 -7.21 -9.66 23.32
C GLU A 344 -7.09 -9.55 21.78
N PRO A 345 -6.15 -10.26 21.13
CA PRO A 345 -5.19 -11.25 21.67
C PRO A 345 -4.14 -10.66 22.61
N PHE A 346 -3.83 -9.38 22.45
CA PHE A 346 -3.10 -8.54 23.40
C PHE A 346 -3.53 -7.08 23.22
N PRO A 347 -3.37 -6.23 24.25
CA PRO A 347 -3.76 -4.81 24.16
C PRO A 347 -3.09 -4.11 22.99
N GLY A 348 -3.89 -3.46 22.15
CA GLY A 348 -3.40 -2.66 21.03
C GLY A 348 -3.10 -3.48 19.78
N TRP A 349 -3.42 -4.78 19.74
CA TRP A 349 -3.32 -5.56 18.51
C TRP A 349 -4.23 -4.97 17.43
N ILE A 350 -3.66 -4.68 16.26
CA ILE A 350 -4.38 -4.14 15.10
C ILE A 350 -3.78 -4.71 13.82
N ARG A 351 -4.64 -4.97 12.83
CA ARG A 351 -4.20 -5.50 11.52
C ARG A 351 -4.68 -4.63 10.39
N GLY A 352 -3.72 -4.18 9.58
CA GLY A 352 -4.00 -3.21 8.52
C GLY A 352 -3.88 -1.79 9.06
N PHE A 353 -3.64 -0.85 8.15
CA PHE A 353 -3.42 0.56 8.47
C PHE A 353 -4.39 1.37 7.61
N ARG A 354 -5.67 1.32 7.95
CA ARG A 354 -6.78 1.58 7.01
C ARG A 354 -7.96 2.36 7.56
N MET A 355 -8.03 2.61 8.87
CA MET A 355 -9.13 3.34 9.52
C MET A 355 -8.59 4.65 10.11
N ALA A 356 -8.65 4.90 11.42
CA ALA A 356 -8.21 6.19 11.97
C ALA A 356 -6.69 6.44 11.87
N GLU A 357 -5.88 5.40 11.74
CA GLU A 357 -4.43 5.47 11.94
C GLU A 357 -3.69 6.37 10.94
N PRO A 358 -3.99 6.37 9.62
CA PRO A 358 -3.37 7.29 8.68
C PRO A 358 -3.67 8.76 8.93
N VAL A 359 -4.87 9.08 9.45
CA VAL A 359 -5.24 10.45 9.83
C VAL A 359 -4.45 10.88 11.05
N ILE A 360 -4.41 10.04 12.08
CA ILE A 360 -3.68 10.28 13.34
C ILE A 360 -2.20 10.54 13.04
N LEU A 361 -1.57 9.75 12.18
CA LEU A 361 -0.16 9.98 11.79
C LEU A 361 0.04 11.23 10.92
N SER A 362 -0.90 11.56 10.04
CA SER A 362 -0.79 12.77 9.22
C SER A 362 -0.85 14.02 10.11
N TYR A 363 -1.72 14.00 11.14
CA TYR A 363 -1.74 15.01 12.19
C TYR A 363 -0.43 15.04 12.99
N ALA A 364 0.05 13.87 13.46
CA ALA A 364 1.29 13.77 14.23
C ALA A 364 2.55 14.22 13.45
N ARG A 365 2.51 14.19 12.12
CA ARG A 365 3.56 14.72 11.21
C ARG A 365 3.42 16.21 10.91
N GLY A 366 2.43 16.90 11.50
CA GLY A 366 2.17 18.32 11.27
C GLY A 366 1.58 18.63 9.90
N LEU A 367 1.10 17.63 9.15
CA LEU A 367 0.52 17.81 7.81
C LEU A 367 -0.94 18.29 7.87
N LEU A 368 -1.62 18.05 8.99
CA LEU A 368 -3.02 18.44 9.22
C LEU A 368 -3.08 19.37 10.43
N SER A 369 -3.53 20.60 10.23
CA SER A 369 -3.79 21.59 11.29
C SER A 369 -5.28 21.79 11.58
N GLU A 370 -6.15 21.28 10.71
CA GLU A 370 -7.59 21.38 10.77
C GLU A 370 -8.20 20.02 10.39
N PHE A 371 -9.30 19.61 11.02
CA PHE A 371 -10.05 18.43 10.60
C PHE A 371 -11.56 18.68 10.66
N PRO A 372 -12.32 18.16 9.68
CA PRO A 372 -13.78 18.28 9.65
C PRO A 372 -14.44 17.44 10.75
N GLY A 373 -15.22 18.08 11.61
CA GLY A 373 -16.02 17.38 12.61
C GLY A 373 -16.75 18.35 13.52
N VAL A 374 -17.80 17.85 14.18
CA VAL A 374 -18.52 18.58 15.24
C VAL A 374 -17.87 18.20 16.57
N PRO A 375 -17.32 19.14 17.36
CA PRO A 375 -16.64 18.84 18.63
C PRO A 375 -17.50 18.02 19.60
N GLU A 376 -18.80 18.29 19.61
CA GLU A 376 -19.81 17.65 20.45
C GLU A 376 -20.24 16.27 19.93
N GLY A 377 -19.92 15.96 18.67
CA GLY A 377 -20.28 14.72 17.98
C GLY A 377 -19.67 13.49 18.62
N ILE A 378 -20.36 12.37 18.49
CA ILE A 378 -19.91 11.06 18.98
C ILE A 378 -19.11 10.38 17.87
N VAL A 379 -17.95 9.82 18.22
CA VAL A 379 -17.19 8.93 17.34
C VAL A 379 -17.42 7.52 17.80
N ASP A 380 -18.23 6.79 17.04
CA ASP A 380 -18.54 5.39 17.36
C ASP A 380 -17.38 4.46 16.99
N VAL A 381 -16.42 4.37 17.91
CA VAL A 381 -15.31 3.41 17.90
C VAL A 381 -15.67 2.22 18.79
N ILE A 382 -15.20 1.02 18.41
CA ILE A 382 -15.30 -0.18 19.22
C ILE A 382 -14.04 -1.07 19.07
N PRO A 383 -13.46 -1.59 20.17
CA PRO A 383 -12.35 -2.54 20.10
C PRO A 383 -12.71 -3.86 19.40
N VAL A 384 -11.78 -4.40 18.61
CA VAL A 384 -11.98 -5.64 17.82
C VAL A 384 -12.34 -6.86 18.67
N ASP A 385 -11.82 -6.97 19.88
CA ASP A 385 -12.10 -8.09 20.79
C ASP A 385 -13.54 -8.09 21.32
N ILE A 386 -14.12 -6.91 21.54
CA ILE A 386 -15.55 -6.77 21.87
C ILE A 386 -16.41 -7.25 20.69
N VAL A 387 -16.05 -6.87 19.46
CA VAL A 387 -16.77 -7.30 18.24
C VAL A 387 -16.67 -8.82 18.05
N VAL A 388 -15.48 -9.39 18.20
CA VAL A 388 -15.26 -10.82 18.06
C VAL A 388 -16.02 -11.61 19.13
N ALA A 389 -16.02 -11.17 20.39
CA ALA A 389 -16.77 -11.80 21.46
C ALA A 389 -18.29 -11.78 21.19
N ALA A 390 -18.83 -10.67 20.69
CA ALA A 390 -20.23 -10.58 20.28
C ALA A 390 -20.57 -11.55 19.12
N ILE A 391 -19.73 -11.63 18.09
CA ILE A 391 -19.92 -12.56 16.95
C ILE A 391 -19.94 -14.02 17.44
N ILE A 392 -19.00 -14.41 18.30
CA ILE A 392 -18.91 -15.78 18.85
C ILE A 392 -20.15 -16.08 19.68
N THR A 393 -20.59 -15.13 20.51
CA THR A 393 -21.77 -15.31 21.37
C THR A 393 -23.05 -15.47 20.55
N VAL A 394 -23.23 -14.66 19.50
CA VAL A 394 -24.37 -14.82 18.57
C VAL A 394 -24.32 -16.16 17.85
N ALA A 395 -23.13 -16.61 17.42
CA ALA A 395 -22.96 -17.93 16.79
C ALA A 395 -23.27 -19.08 17.77
N ALA A 396 -22.87 -18.97 19.03
CA ALA A 396 -23.11 -19.96 20.07
C ALA A 396 -24.60 -20.06 20.44
N THR A 397 -25.24 -18.91 20.63
CA THR A 397 -26.68 -18.79 20.93
C THR A 397 -27.53 -19.41 19.81
N GLY A 398 -27.02 -19.42 18.58
CA GLY A 398 -27.70 -20.04 17.45
C GLY A 398 -28.87 -19.20 16.92
N PRO A 399 -29.83 -19.83 16.22
CA PRO A 399 -30.97 -19.14 15.61
C PRO A 399 -31.89 -18.38 16.57
N SER A 400 -31.79 -18.63 17.89
CA SER A 400 -32.55 -17.91 18.92
C SER A 400 -31.92 -16.57 19.32
N ALA A 401 -30.72 -16.25 18.83
CA ALA A 401 -30.13 -14.94 19.03
C ALA A 401 -31.00 -13.83 18.42
N PRO A 402 -30.90 -12.57 18.89
CA PRO A 402 -31.56 -11.44 18.26
C PRO A 402 -31.23 -11.36 16.76
N TYR A 403 -32.22 -11.05 15.93
CA TYR A 403 -32.04 -11.04 14.48
C TYR A 403 -30.96 -10.05 14.03
N ILE A 404 -30.91 -8.87 14.64
CA ILE A 404 -29.87 -7.86 14.46
C ILE A 404 -29.28 -7.52 15.83
N THR A 405 -27.96 -7.46 15.90
CA THR A 405 -27.21 -7.04 17.10
C THR A 405 -26.19 -5.98 16.71
N GLN A 406 -26.34 -4.76 17.22
CA GLN A 406 -25.40 -3.67 17.02
C GLN A 406 -24.30 -3.71 18.09
N VAL A 407 -23.05 -3.54 17.65
CA VAL A 407 -21.86 -3.55 18.49
C VAL A 407 -21.20 -2.18 18.36
N ALA A 408 -21.66 -1.25 19.19
CA ALA A 408 -21.27 0.15 19.20
C ALA A 408 -21.17 0.65 20.65
N SER A 409 -20.69 1.89 20.83
CA SER A 409 -20.50 2.47 22.16
C SER A 409 -21.29 3.76 22.38
N GLY A 410 -21.67 4.47 21.31
CA GLY A 410 -22.19 5.83 21.37
C GLY A 410 -23.44 6.04 22.22
N SER A 411 -24.34 5.06 22.29
CA SER A 411 -25.57 5.17 23.08
C SER A 411 -25.38 4.96 24.59
N THR A 412 -24.30 4.28 25.02
CA THR A 412 -24.12 3.85 26.42
C THR A 412 -22.81 4.31 27.04
N ASN A 413 -21.76 4.46 26.24
CA ASN A 413 -20.42 4.93 26.64
C ASN A 413 -19.82 5.83 25.54
N PRO A 414 -20.36 7.06 25.35
CA PRO A 414 -20.02 7.91 24.20
C PRO A 414 -18.58 8.45 24.25
N LEU A 415 -17.81 8.23 23.17
CA LEU A 415 -16.57 8.94 22.91
C LEU A 415 -16.85 10.23 22.13
N ARG A 416 -16.65 11.39 22.76
CA ARG A 416 -16.80 12.69 22.08
C ARG A 416 -15.59 13.02 21.22
N TYR A 417 -15.85 13.63 20.06
CA TYR A 417 -14.80 14.03 19.12
C TYR A 417 -13.74 14.92 19.78
N LYS A 418 -14.17 15.95 20.52
CA LYS A 418 -13.27 16.85 21.28
C LYS A 418 -12.35 16.09 22.25
N ALA A 419 -12.89 15.13 23.00
CA ALA A 419 -12.12 14.37 23.99
C ALA A 419 -11.06 13.50 23.32
N MET A 420 -11.43 12.79 22.25
CA MET A 420 -10.49 11.99 21.46
C MET A 420 -9.35 12.86 20.90
N VAL A 421 -9.68 14.03 20.35
CA VAL A 421 -8.72 14.99 19.80
C VAL A 421 -7.76 15.51 20.87
N ASP A 422 -8.28 15.87 22.04
CA ASP A 422 -7.48 16.38 23.15
C ASP A 422 -6.50 15.31 23.65
N ASP A 423 -6.95 14.06 23.80
CA ASP A 423 -6.11 12.91 24.19
C ASP A 423 -4.99 12.66 23.17
N ILE A 424 -5.32 12.65 21.87
CA ILE A 424 -4.34 12.48 20.78
C ILE A 424 -3.29 13.61 20.82
N ARG A 425 -3.74 14.86 20.95
CA ARG A 425 -2.84 16.01 21.00
C ARG A 425 -1.93 15.96 22.22
N ALA A 426 -2.48 15.70 23.40
CA ALA A 426 -1.72 15.60 24.64
C ALA A 426 -0.62 14.54 24.49
N TRP A 427 -0.98 13.36 24.00
CA TRP A 427 -0.05 12.25 23.83
C TRP A 427 1.11 12.57 22.87
N PHE A 428 0.84 13.14 21.69
CA PHE A 428 1.90 13.52 20.73
C PHE A 428 2.69 14.76 21.14
N THR A 429 2.15 15.59 22.04
CA THR A 429 2.91 16.69 22.64
C THR A 429 3.98 16.13 23.58
N GLU A 430 3.65 15.10 24.36
CA GLU A 430 4.58 14.39 25.25
C GLU A 430 5.51 13.43 24.48
N HIS A 431 5.02 12.82 23.40
CA HIS A 431 5.72 11.82 22.58
C HIS A 431 5.81 12.28 21.11
N PRO A 432 6.56 13.35 20.81
CA PRO A 432 6.62 13.89 19.46
C PRO A 432 7.22 12.89 18.47
N LEU A 433 6.69 12.92 17.25
CA LEU A 433 7.38 12.30 16.12
C LEU A 433 8.58 13.15 15.73
N TYR A 434 9.61 12.53 15.17
CA TYR A 434 10.82 13.22 14.73
C TYR A 434 10.93 13.21 13.21
N ASP A 435 11.39 14.33 12.66
CA ASP A 435 11.70 14.42 11.25
C ASP A 435 13.01 13.68 10.89
N ASN A 436 13.38 13.74 9.61
CA ASN A 436 14.60 13.10 9.12
C ASN A 436 15.89 13.68 9.72
N GLU A 437 15.85 14.93 10.16
CA GLU A 437 16.97 15.63 10.80
C GLU A 437 17.07 15.33 12.30
N GLY A 438 16.04 14.70 12.86
CA GLY A 438 15.96 14.37 14.28
C GLY A 438 15.41 15.52 15.12
N GLN A 439 14.69 16.46 14.52
CA GLN A 439 13.95 17.50 15.23
C GLN A 439 12.54 17.00 15.57
N PRO A 440 12.03 17.30 16.78
CA PRO A 440 10.66 16.98 17.16
C PRO A 440 9.68 17.79 16.32
N ILE A 441 8.65 17.13 15.80
CA ILE A 441 7.57 17.74 15.07
C ILE A 441 6.53 18.25 16.07
N VAL A 442 6.28 19.55 16.05
CA VAL A 442 5.26 20.18 16.90
C VAL A 442 3.89 19.91 16.28
N VAL A 443 3.02 19.25 17.05
CA VAL A 443 1.63 19.04 16.62
C VAL A 443 0.85 20.36 16.71
N PRO A 444 0.10 20.73 15.66
CA PRO A 444 -0.68 21.96 15.66
C PRO A 444 -1.85 21.89 16.64
N GLU A 445 -2.31 23.05 17.13
CA GLU A 445 -3.59 23.11 17.84
C GLU A 445 -4.72 22.79 16.86
N TRP A 446 -5.55 21.81 17.24
CA TRP A 446 -6.59 21.31 16.36
C TRP A 446 -7.78 22.28 16.34
N LYS A 447 -8.06 22.85 15.17
CA LYS A 447 -9.26 23.68 14.93
C LYS A 447 -10.35 22.83 14.25
N PHE A 448 -11.61 23.11 14.57
CA PHE A 448 -12.81 22.47 13.99
C PHE A 448 -13.55 23.40 13.01
N PRO A 449 -12.95 23.82 11.88
CA PRO A 449 -13.67 24.58 10.87
C PRO A 449 -14.58 23.67 10.03
N ALA A 450 -15.61 24.27 9.42
CA ALA A 450 -16.49 23.56 8.48
C ALA A 450 -15.70 22.90 7.34
N ARG A 451 -16.12 21.69 6.93
CA ARG A 451 -15.46 20.82 5.94
C ARG A 451 -15.03 21.52 4.65
N GLY A 452 -15.84 22.47 4.15
CA GLY A 452 -15.53 23.24 2.95
C GLY A 452 -14.18 23.95 3.03
N ARG A 453 -13.86 24.56 4.19
CA ARG A 453 -12.61 25.32 4.38
C ARG A 453 -11.38 24.41 4.35
N VAL A 454 -11.40 23.28 5.07
CA VAL A 454 -10.27 22.33 5.10
C VAL A 454 -10.03 21.73 3.71
N LYS A 455 -11.10 21.37 3.01
CA LYS A 455 -11.04 20.85 1.64
C LYS A 455 -10.43 21.87 0.68
N GLU A 456 -10.85 23.13 0.75
CA GLU A 456 -10.33 24.21 -0.10
C GLU A 456 -8.84 24.50 0.16
N GLN A 457 -8.41 24.53 1.43
CA GLN A 457 -7.00 24.74 1.79
C GLN A 457 -6.10 23.64 1.23
N LEU A 458 -6.47 22.37 1.44
CA LEU A 458 -5.71 21.23 0.94
C LEU A 458 -5.74 21.16 -0.61
N ALA A 459 -6.87 21.49 -1.24
CA ALA A 459 -6.96 21.60 -2.70
C ALA A 459 -6.03 22.70 -3.26
N ARG A 460 -5.93 23.85 -2.57
CA ARG A 460 -5.00 24.92 -2.94
C ARG A 460 -3.54 24.47 -2.79
N ALA A 461 -3.19 23.81 -1.69
CA ALA A 461 -1.85 23.27 -1.45
C ALA A 461 -1.46 22.25 -2.54
N LYS A 462 -2.35 21.30 -2.85
CA LYS A 462 -2.21 20.33 -3.94
C LYS A 462 -1.95 21.01 -5.29
N ASN A 463 -2.73 22.03 -5.63
CA ASN A 463 -2.59 22.76 -6.88
C ASN A 463 -1.24 23.51 -7.00
N ILE A 464 -0.77 24.12 -5.92
CA ILE A 464 0.53 24.83 -5.89
C ILE A 464 1.69 23.83 -6.02
N ALA A 465 1.65 22.74 -5.28
CA ALA A 465 2.67 21.69 -5.34
C ALA A 465 2.76 21.08 -6.74
N GLY A 466 1.62 20.78 -7.37
CA GLY A 466 1.57 20.25 -8.73
C GLY A 466 2.10 21.22 -9.81
N LYS A 467 1.87 22.54 -9.67
CA LYS A 467 2.47 23.53 -10.58
C LYS A 467 4.00 23.59 -10.43
N THR A 468 4.49 23.57 -9.19
CA THR A 468 5.93 23.65 -8.89
C THR A 468 6.69 22.44 -9.43
N GLU A 469 6.13 21.24 -9.26
CA GLU A 469 6.69 20.00 -9.79
C GLU A 469 6.87 20.04 -11.31
N ARG A 470 5.85 20.51 -12.06
CA ARG A 470 5.92 20.62 -13.53
C ARG A 470 7.05 21.53 -13.99
N VAL A 471 7.30 22.62 -13.27
CA VAL A 471 8.39 23.55 -13.60
C VAL A 471 9.75 22.88 -13.37
N LEU A 472 9.92 22.17 -12.25
CA LEU A 472 11.18 21.50 -11.92
C LEU A 472 11.50 20.34 -12.86
N GLN A 473 10.49 19.57 -13.28
CA GLN A 473 10.67 18.49 -14.27
C GLN A 473 11.04 19.02 -15.67
N ALA A 474 10.72 20.28 -15.98
CA ALA A 474 11.10 20.90 -17.26
C ALA A 474 12.56 21.39 -17.30
N LEU A 475 13.20 21.56 -16.14
CA LEU A 475 14.59 22.01 -16.04
C LEU A 475 15.59 20.84 -16.22
N PRO A 476 16.74 21.06 -16.88
CA PRO A 476 17.76 20.03 -17.09
C PRO A 476 18.61 19.78 -15.83
N LEU A 477 17.97 19.39 -14.73
CA LEU A 477 18.63 19.12 -13.45
C LEU A 477 19.14 17.67 -13.40
N ARG A 478 20.33 17.48 -12.82
CA ARG A 478 20.99 16.18 -12.62
C ARG A 478 21.65 16.07 -11.26
N GLY A 479 21.90 14.84 -10.81
CA GLY A 479 22.58 14.57 -9.55
C GLY A 479 21.87 15.19 -8.35
N LYS A 480 22.60 15.89 -7.47
CA LYS A 480 22.06 16.44 -6.21
C LYS A 480 20.87 17.40 -6.40
N GLN A 481 20.84 18.15 -7.50
CA GLN A 481 19.73 19.07 -7.81
C GLN A 481 18.45 18.32 -8.17
N ALA A 482 18.56 17.22 -8.93
CA ALA A 482 17.45 16.33 -9.23
C ALA A 482 16.90 15.67 -7.95
N SER A 483 17.77 15.30 -7.02
CA SER A 483 17.37 14.72 -5.73
C SER A 483 16.51 15.66 -4.88
N TRP A 484 16.76 16.98 -4.94
CA TRP A 484 15.96 18.00 -4.29
C TRP A 484 14.57 18.13 -4.93
N ALA A 485 14.50 18.17 -6.27
CA ALA A 485 13.23 18.20 -7.00
C ALA A 485 12.35 16.97 -6.66
N ALA A 486 12.93 15.78 -6.62
CA ALA A 486 12.23 14.56 -6.22
C ALA A 486 11.76 14.58 -4.74
N SER A 487 12.29 15.46 -3.87
CA SER A 487 11.85 15.57 -2.47
C SER A 487 10.58 16.41 -2.36
N LEU A 488 10.39 17.36 -3.28
CA LEU A 488 9.15 18.12 -3.39
C LEU A 488 7.99 17.24 -3.89
N GLU A 489 8.25 16.30 -4.79
CA GLU A 489 7.27 15.31 -5.24
C GLU A 489 6.75 14.45 -4.08
N GLU A 490 7.63 14.04 -3.16
CA GLU A 490 7.24 13.30 -1.95
C GLU A 490 6.32 14.12 -1.04
N LYS A 491 6.67 15.38 -0.78
CA LYS A 491 5.81 16.29 0.00
C LYS A 491 4.43 16.47 -0.65
N LYS A 492 4.37 16.57 -1.98
CA LYS A 492 3.10 16.61 -2.70
C LYS A 492 2.29 15.33 -2.48
N ASN A 493 2.91 14.16 -2.60
CA ASN A 493 2.24 12.88 -2.38
C ASN A 493 1.70 12.75 -0.95
N ASP A 494 2.40 13.29 0.04
CA ASP A 494 1.92 13.33 1.43
C ASP A 494 0.70 14.27 1.58
N ILE A 495 0.70 15.43 0.91
CA ILE A 495 -0.46 16.35 0.86
C ILE A 495 -1.65 15.68 0.15
N ASP A 496 -1.43 15.01 -0.98
CA ASP A 496 -2.47 14.30 -1.73
C ASP A 496 -3.13 13.22 -0.86
N ARG A 497 -2.31 12.47 -0.12
CA ARG A 497 -2.79 11.43 0.79
C ARG A 497 -3.58 12.01 1.97
N ALA A 498 -3.08 13.09 2.57
CA ALA A 498 -3.78 13.80 3.64
C ALA A 498 -5.14 14.33 3.17
N TYR A 499 -5.20 14.89 1.95
CA TYR A 499 -6.45 15.36 1.33
C TYR A 499 -7.45 14.22 1.11
N GLU A 500 -7.01 13.09 0.56
CA GLU A 500 -7.87 11.93 0.36
C GLU A 500 -8.41 11.38 1.68
N TYR A 501 -7.58 11.28 2.72
CA TYR A 501 -8.04 10.84 4.04
C TYR A 501 -9.06 11.80 4.64
N VAL A 502 -8.80 13.11 4.64
CA VAL A 502 -9.76 14.10 5.16
C VAL A 502 -11.11 13.99 4.44
N LEU A 503 -11.12 13.77 3.12
CA LEU A 503 -12.36 13.60 2.37
C LEU A 503 -13.13 12.33 2.75
N LEU A 504 -12.41 11.22 2.96
CA LEU A 504 -12.99 9.92 3.30
C LEU A 504 -13.54 9.90 4.73
N TYR A 505 -12.74 10.33 5.70
CA TYR A 505 -13.09 10.25 7.11
C TYR A 505 -14.05 11.35 7.57
N GLY A 506 -14.05 12.51 6.91
CA GLY A 506 -14.97 13.60 7.24
C GLY A 506 -16.45 13.22 7.14
N LEU A 507 -16.81 12.20 6.36
CA LEU A 507 -18.19 11.72 6.24
C LEU A 507 -18.66 10.96 7.49
N TYR A 508 -17.74 10.32 8.18
CA TYR A 508 -18.01 9.51 9.38
C TYR A 508 -18.04 10.36 10.65
N THR A 509 -17.24 11.43 10.70
CA THR A 509 -17.21 12.39 11.82
C THR A 509 -18.36 13.39 11.80
N GLU A 510 -19.10 13.46 10.69
CA GLU A 510 -20.36 14.21 10.54
C GLU A 510 -21.60 13.33 10.78
N CYS A 511 -21.44 12.02 10.98
CA CYS A 511 -22.55 11.13 11.27
C CYS A 511 -23.09 11.40 12.68
N GLU A 512 -24.35 11.83 12.78
CA GLU A 512 -25.03 12.10 14.06
C GLU A 512 -25.98 10.96 14.45
N ALA A 513 -25.79 9.76 13.89
CA ALA A 513 -26.55 8.58 14.25
C ALA A 513 -26.11 8.07 15.63
N VAL A 514 -27.07 7.74 16.49
CA VAL A 514 -26.84 7.12 17.80
C VAL A 514 -27.33 5.68 17.73
N TYR A 515 -26.40 4.73 17.69
CA TYR A 515 -26.71 3.31 17.53
C TYR A 515 -27.16 2.70 18.87
N SER A 516 -28.40 2.21 18.93
CA SER A 516 -28.87 1.44 20.10
C SER A 516 -28.13 0.11 20.20
N VAL A 517 -27.88 -0.35 21.42
CA VAL A 517 -27.22 -1.64 21.72
C VAL A 517 -28.07 -2.48 22.66
N ASP A 518 -29.39 -2.31 22.62
CA ASP A 518 -30.32 -2.92 23.57
C ASP A 518 -30.32 -4.45 23.47
N GLN A 519 -30.28 -5.00 22.26
CA GLN A 519 -30.18 -6.45 22.02
C GLN A 519 -28.80 -6.99 22.43
N LEU A 520 -27.72 -6.23 22.19
CA LEU A 520 -26.38 -6.61 22.64
C LEU A 520 -26.34 -6.74 24.17
N LEU A 521 -26.87 -5.75 24.89
CA LEU A 521 -26.89 -5.75 26.35
C LEU A 521 -27.86 -6.81 26.90
N THR A 522 -28.97 -7.07 26.21
CA THR A 522 -29.88 -8.17 26.57
C THR A 522 -29.15 -9.51 26.51
N VAL A 523 -28.41 -9.78 25.42
CA VAL A 523 -27.59 -11.00 25.30
C VAL A 523 -26.51 -11.03 26.39
N TRP A 524 -25.80 -9.91 26.61
CA TRP A 524 -24.80 -9.80 27.68
C TRP A 524 -25.35 -10.16 29.05
N ASP A 525 -26.51 -9.62 29.41
CA ASP A 525 -27.08 -9.79 30.74
C ASP A 525 -27.51 -11.23 31.03
N THR A 526 -27.81 -12.02 29.99
CA THR A 526 -28.12 -13.46 30.12
C THR A 526 -26.91 -14.35 30.39
N LEU A 527 -25.68 -13.88 30.16
CA LEU A 527 -24.48 -14.68 30.36
C LEU A 527 -24.11 -14.80 31.85
N ASP A 528 -23.55 -15.95 32.21
CA ASP A 528 -22.95 -16.17 33.52
C ASP A 528 -21.63 -15.41 33.72
N ALA A 529 -21.09 -15.42 34.93
CA ALA A 529 -19.87 -14.70 35.25
C ALA A 529 -18.62 -15.23 34.52
N THR A 530 -18.60 -16.53 34.20
CA THR A 530 -17.47 -17.18 33.51
C THR A 530 -17.43 -16.75 32.06
N ASP A 531 -18.57 -16.79 31.37
CA ASP A 531 -18.70 -16.34 29.99
C ASP A 531 -18.52 -14.84 29.85
N LYS A 532 -19.03 -14.03 30.81
CA LYS A 532 -18.75 -12.59 30.84
C LYS A 532 -17.25 -12.28 30.94
N ALA A 533 -16.51 -13.05 31.75
CA ALA A 533 -15.07 -12.90 31.85
C ALA A 533 -14.34 -13.41 30.59
N ALA A 534 -14.79 -14.55 30.04
CA ALA A 534 -14.15 -15.18 28.89
C ALA A 534 -14.43 -14.45 27.58
N PHE A 535 -15.62 -13.87 27.40
CA PHE A 535 -16.11 -13.23 26.18
C PHE A 535 -16.70 -11.84 26.49
N ASN A 536 -15.90 -10.93 27.05
CA ASN A 536 -16.37 -9.57 27.32
C ASN A 536 -16.72 -8.84 26.00
N PHE A 537 -18.00 -8.50 25.83
CA PHE A 537 -18.48 -7.62 24.75
C PHE A 537 -19.30 -6.44 25.27
N ASP A 538 -19.16 -6.06 26.55
CA ASP A 538 -19.82 -4.89 27.12
C ASP A 538 -19.07 -3.59 26.74
N PRO A 539 -19.67 -2.70 25.91
CA PRO A 539 -19.04 -1.44 25.52
C PRO A 539 -18.77 -0.49 26.70
N ARG A 540 -19.49 -0.65 27.83
CA ARG A 540 -19.30 0.14 29.05
C ARG A 540 -17.98 -0.16 29.76
N SER A 541 -17.32 -1.27 29.40
CA SER A 541 -16.02 -1.66 29.97
C SER A 541 -14.83 -0.84 29.44
N VAL A 542 -15.03 -0.02 28.41
CA VAL A 542 -13.97 0.78 27.77
C VAL A 542 -13.76 2.09 28.53
N ASP A 543 -12.60 2.24 29.16
CA ASP A 543 -12.09 3.55 29.60
C ASP A 543 -11.41 4.23 28.42
N TRP A 544 -12.06 5.25 27.85
CA TRP A 544 -11.61 5.90 26.62
C TRP A 544 -10.23 6.54 26.72
N THR A 545 -9.95 7.27 27.78
CA THR A 545 -8.65 7.95 27.95
C THR A 545 -7.52 6.92 28.11
N LYS A 546 -7.76 5.87 28.91
CA LYS A 546 -6.79 4.78 29.05
C LYS A 546 -6.59 4.01 27.74
N TYR A 547 -7.68 3.74 27.01
CA TYR A 547 -7.63 3.04 25.73
C TYR A 547 -6.88 3.84 24.66
N ILE A 548 -7.21 5.12 24.47
CA ILE A 548 -6.59 5.96 23.44
C ILE A 548 -5.09 6.16 23.74
N SER A 549 -4.78 6.69 24.91
CA SER A 549 -3.41 7.11 25.26
C SER A 549 -2.51 5.96 25.70
N GLY A 550 -3.08 4.95 26.35
CA GLY A 550 -2.32 3.81 26.90
C GLY A 550 -2.19 2.62 25.96
N ILE A 551 -3.11 2.46 24.99
CA ILE A 551 -3.20 1.25 24.16
C ILE A 551 -3.13 1.59 22.66
N HIS A 552 -4.06 2.39 22.16
CA HIS A 552 -4.25 2.61 20.74
C HIS A 552 -3.11 3.42 20.09
N LEU A 553 -2.77 4.59 20.65
CA LEU A 553 -1.72 5.47 20.09
C LEU A 553 -0.31 4.85 20.12
N PRO A 554 0.15 4.23 21.23
CA PRO A 554 1.41 3.50 21.23
C PRO A 554 1.46 2.42 20.14
N SER A 555 0.35 1.70 19.93
CA SER A 555 0.25 0.71 18.87
C SER A 555 0.35 1.31 17.47
N ILE A 556 -0.32 2.44 17.19
CA ILE A 556 -0.22 3.12 15.88
C ILE A 556 1.23 3.49 15.57
N VAL A 557 1.93 4.07 16.55
CA VAL A 557 3.33 4.48 16.41
C VAL A 557 4.24 3.28 16.16
N HIS A 558 4.07 2.20 16.94
CA HIS A 558 4.86 0.98 16.79
C HIS A 558 4.63 0.33 15.41
N HIS A 559 3.37 0.13 15.01
CA HIS A 559 3.02 -0.54 13.74
C HIS A 559 3.46 0.27 12.52
N SER A 560 3.36 1.60 12.58
CA SER A 560 3.80 2.47 11.49
C SER A 560 5.32 2.66 11.42
N ARG A 561 6.06 2.17 12.42
CA ARG A 561 7.49 2.40 12.61
C ARG A 561 7.82 3.89 12.56
N ALA A 562 6.92 4.71 13.11
CA ALA A 562 7.13 6.15 13.19
C ALA A 562 8.37 6.45 14.04
N LYS A 563 9.13 7.46 13.63
CA LYS A 563 10.35 7.84 14.33
C LYS A 563 9.98 8.61 15.60
N VAL A 564 10.19 7.99 16.76
CA VAL A 564 9.90 8.57 18.09
C VAL A 564 11.13 8.84 18.93
N THR A 565 12.33 8.60 18.39
CA THR A 565 13.58 8.87 19.08
C THR A 565 14.35 10.01 18.42
N PRO A 566 14.95 10.90 19.23
CA PRO A 566 15.82 11.96 18.73
C PRO A 566 17.09 11.39 18.09
N GLY A 567 17.63 12.14 17.13
CA GLY A 567 18.86 11.81 16.42
C GLY A 567 18.66 11.43 14.95
N ARG A 568 19.71 11.54 14.15
CA ARG A 568 19.69 11.08 12.75
C ARG A 568 19.49 9.57 12.71
N SER A 569 18.71 9.09 11.74
CA SER A 569 18.53 7.64 11.53
C SER A 569 19.90 6.96 11.42
N LYS A 570 20.25 6.11 12.40
CA LYS A 570 21.51 5.35 12.42
C LYS A 570 21.57 4.26 11.34
N ILE A 571 20.45 3.95 10.68
CA ILE A 571 20.43 3.03 9.55
C ILE A 571 20.67 3.84 8.28
N ASP A 572 21.93 3.89 7.85
CA ASP A 572 22.27 4.37 6.52
C ASP A 572 21.73 3.38 5.49
N ARG A 573 20.49 3.61 5.06
CA ARG A 573 19.80 2.85 4.00
C ARG A 573 20.69 2.73 2.76
N THR A 574 21.43 3.79 2.45
CA THR A 574 22.37 3.83 1.32
C THR A 574 23.51 2.86 1.56
N ALA A 575 24.11 2.81 2.75
CA ALA A 575 25.13 1.82 3.10
C ALA A 575 24.60 0.37 3.04
N ARG A 576 23.36 0.12 3.51
CA ARG A 576 22.76 -1.22 3.43
C ARG A 576 22.53 -1.66 1.97
N LEU A 577 21.97 -0.78 1.15
CA LEU A 577 21.76 -1.05 -0.27
C LEU A 577 23.09 -1.24 -1.01
N ARG A 578 24.10 -0.42 -0.71
CA ARG A 578 25.45 -0.57 -1.25
C ARG A 578 26.08 -1.91 -0.87
N ARG A 579 25.93 -2.36 0.38
CA ARG A 579 26.40 -3.69 0.81
C ARG A 579 25.73 -4.82 0.03
N SER A 580 24.43 -4.68 -0.25
CA SER A 580 23.68 -5.66 -1.05
C SER A 580 24.14 -5.70 -2.51
N VAL A 581 24.40 -4.53 -3.09
CA VAL A 581 24.94 -4.36 -4.45
C VAL A 581 26.36 -4.93 -4.57
N LEU A 582 27.16 -4.83 -3.50
CA LEU A 582 28.52 -5.35 -3.43
C LEU A 582 28.62 -6.70 -2.71
N SER A 583 27.54 -7.49 -2.68
CA SER A 583 27.62 -8.87 -2.15
C SER A 583 28.44 -9.73 -3.09
N PRO A 584 29.33 -10.62 -2.61
CA PRO A 584 30.02 -11.60 -3.47
C PRO A 584 29.07 -12.53 -4.23
N ASP A 585 27.81 -12.66 -3.78
CA ASP A 585 26.79 -13.48 -4.44
C ASP A 585 26.19 -12.84 -5.70
N ARG A 586 26.66 -11.65 -6.13
CA ARG A 586 26.17 -11.06 -7.39
C ARG A 586 26.84 -11.74 -8.57
N HIS A 587 26.14 -11.85 -9.69
CA HIS A 587 26.67 -12.56 -10.87
C HIS A 587 27.30 -11.58 -11.86
N VAL A 588 26.52 -10.58 -12.31
CA VAL A 588 26.93 -9.61 -13.33
C VAL A 588 26.77 -8.19 -12.80
N ALA A 589 27.67 -7.29 -13.20
CA ALA A 589 27.58 -5.86 -13.01
C ALA A 589 27.63 -5.16 -14.37
N ALA A 590 26.47 -4.66 -14.81
CA ALA A 590 26.29 -3.95 -16.06
C ALA A 590 26.40 -2.43 -15.84
N PHE A 591 27.15 -1.76 -16.70
CA PHE A 591 27.36 -0.33 -16.66
C PHE A 591 26.93 0.31 -17.97
N ASP A 592 26.20 1.41 -17.87
CA ASP A 592 26.18 2.44 -18.90
C ASP A 592 27.46 3.30 -18.84
N LEU A 593 27.78 4.01 -19.92
CA LEU A 593 28.98 4.84 -20.02
C LEU A 593 28.67 6.32 -19.77
N GLU A 594 27.84 6.93 -20.60
CA GLU A 594 27.62 8.38 -20.66
C GLU A 594 26.86 8.88 -19.43
N ASN A 595 27.47 9.78 -18.66
CA ASN A 595 27.02 10.33 -17.38
C ASN A 595 26.88 9.32 -16.24
N THR A 596 27.06 8.04 -16.52
CA THR A 596 27.23 6.97 -15.54
C THR A 596 28.70 6.84 -15.12
N LEU A 597 29.61 6.51 -16.04
CA LEU A 597 31.04 6.35 -15.77
C LEU A 597 31.88 7.56 -16.20
N ILE A 598 31.39 8.35 -17.16
CA ILE A 598 32.06 9.56 -17.65
C ILE A 598 31.08 10.72 -17.74
N SER A 599 31.49 11.94 -17.41
CA SER A 599 30.66 13.13 -17.59
C SER A 599 30.85 13.69 -19.01
N SER A 600 30.38 12.93 -19.99
CA SER A 600 30.48 13.22 -21.42
C SER A 600 29.24 12.70 -22.16
N ASN A 601 29.16 12.99 -23.45
CA ASN A 601 28.17 12.41 -24.36
C ASN A 601 28.81 12.13 -25.74
N VAL A 602 28.07 11.43 -26.60
CA VAL A 602 28.54 11.05 -27.95
C VAL A 602 28.87 12.23 -28.86
N VAL A 603 28.22 13.39 -28.66
CA VAL A 603 28.46 14.61 -29.44
C VAL A 603 29.83 15.17 -29.11
N GLU A 604 30.25 15.11 -27.85
CA GLU A 604 31.59 15.52 -27.43
C GLU A 604 32.67 14.61 -28.01
N SER A 605 32.47 13.29 -28.00
CA SER A 605 33.41 12.34 -28.61
C SER A 605 33.58 12.59 -30.12
N TYR A 606 32.46 12.80 -30.84
CA TYR A 606 32.51 13.18 -32.25
C TYR A 606 33.19 14.53 -32.47
N SER A 607 32.83 15.55 -31.68
CA SER A 607 33.43 16.89 -31.80
C SER A 607 34.93 16.86 -31.61
N TRP A 608 35.41 16.05 -30.66
CA TRP A 608 36.83 15.92 -30.38
C TRP A 608 37.57 15.32 -31.59
N LEU A 609 37.07 14.22 -32.14
CA LEU A 609 37.65 13.56 -33.32
C LEU A 609 37.57 14.43 -34.57
N ALA A 610 36.39 14.99 -34.86
CA ALA A 610 36.13 15.79 -36.04
C ALA A 610 37.00 17.05 -36.09
N THR A 611 37.34 17.64 -34.94
CA THR A 611 38.05 18.92 -34.88
C THR A 611 39.56 18.78 -34.77
N ARG A 612 40.07 17.61 -34.35
CA ARG A 612 41.51 17.36 -34.13
C ARG A 612 42.37 17.75 -35.34
N ARG A 613 41.92 17.43 -36.55
CA ARG A 613 42.67 17.69 -37.80
C ARG A 613 42.27 18.98 -38.53
N LEU A 614 41.26 19.70 -38.05
CA LEU A 614 40.83 20.99 -38.63
C LEU A 614 41.78 22.14 -38.27
N ASN A 615 41.90 23.10 -39.18
CA ASN A 615 42.56 24.38 -38.89
C ASN A 615 41.67 25.31 -38.05
N VAL A 616 42.25 26.40 -37.52
CA VAL A 616 41.55 27.31 -36.61
C VAL A 616 40.27 27.91 -37.23
N PRO A 617 40.28 28.44 -38.47
CA PRO A 617 39.05 28.91 -39.13
C PRO A 617 37.96 27.84 -39.27
N GLU A 618 38.33 26.60 -39.64
CA GLU A 618 37.39 25.48 -39.77
C GLU A 618 36.79 25.06 -38.43
N ARG A 619 37.58 25.08 -37.34
CA ARG A 619 37.08 24.81 -35.98
C ARG A 619 36.05 25.85 -35.53
N ILE A 620 36.29 27.13 -35.80
CA ILE A 620 35.32 28.19 -35.48
C ILE A 620 34.01 27.95 -36.23
N ARG A 621 34.09 27.62 -37.54
CA ARG A 621 32.91 27.28 -38.34
C ARG A 621 32.16 26.06 -37.81
N TYR A 622 32.88 25.02 -37.39
CA TYR A 622 32.31 23.83 -36.76
C TYR A 622 31.55 24.18 -35.48
N VAL A 623 32.17 24.94 -34.58
CA VAL A 623 31.54 25.33 -33.30
C VAL A 623 30.27 26.14 -33.54
N LEU A 624 30.30 27.15 -34.40
CA LEU A 624 29.13 27.96 -34.73
C LEU A 624 27.98 27.13 -35.31
N ARG A 625 28.30 26.19 -36.21
CA ARG A 625 27.32 25.26 -36.78
C ARG A 625 26.72 24.34 -35.72
N THR A 626 27.55 23.74 -34.87
CA THR A 626 27.09 22.84 -33.80
C THR A 626 26.20 23.56 -32.80
N ILE A 627 26.51 24.81 -32.45
CA ILE A 627 25.65 25.65 -31.59
C ILE A 627 24.30 25.91 -32.26
N ALA A 628 24.28 26.23 -33.56
CA ALA A 628 23.04 26.44 -34.32
C ALA A 628 22.18 25.17 -34.43
N GLU A 629 22.80 23.99 -34.54
CA GLU A 629 22.10 22.69 -34.62
C GLU A 629 21.66 22.14 -33.24
N ALA A 630 22.22 22.64 -32.13
CA ALA A 630 22.02 22.08 -30.79
C ALA A 630 20.54 21.96 -30.34
N PRO A 631 19.65 22.96 -30.57
CA PRO A 631 18.23 22.83 -30.18
C PRO A 631 17.53 21.69 -30.94
N THR A 632 17.85 21.52 -32.22
CA THR A 632 17.29 20.47 -33.07
C THR A 632 17.78 19.09 -32.61
N LEU A 633 19.08 18.95 -32.34
CA LEU A 633 19.66 17.71 -31.81
C LEU A 633 19.04 17.32 -30.46
N GLN A 634 18.84 18.28 -29.56
CA GLN A 634 18.19 18.05 -28.28
C GLN A 634 16.72 17.66 -28.41
N ALA A 635 15.99 18.24 -29.37
CA ALA A 635 14.59 17.89 -29.64
C ALA A 635 14.44 16.46 -30.18
N VAL A 636 15.34 16.03 -31.06
CA VAL A 636 15.35 14.66 -31.61
C VAL A 636 15.71 13.65 -30.52
N ASP A 637 16.76 13.90 -29.72
CA ASP A 637 17.18 13.02 -28.62
C ASP A 637 16.09 12.81 -27.57
N ARG A 638 15.33 13.87 -27.23
CA ARG A 638 14.17 13.77 -26.32
C ARG A 638 13.01 12.98 -26.92
N LYS A 639 12.88 12.94 -28.25
CA LYS A 639 11.79 12.24 -28.93
C LYS A 639 12.12 10.76 -29.08
N ASP A 640 13.30 10.45 -29.61
CA ASP A 640 13.81 9.10 -29.84
C ASP A 640 15.34 9.12 -29.89
N ARG A 641 15.98 8.48 -28.90
CA ARG A 641 17.44 8.43 -28.80
C ARG A 641 18.08 7.50 -29.84
N SER A 642 17.36 6.51 -30.35
CA SER A 642 17.85 5.61 -31.41
C SER A 642 17.94 6.33 -32.74
N ASP A 643 16.88 7.06 -33.10
CA ASP A 643 16.88 7.90 -34.30
C ASP A 643 17.93 8.99 -34.21
N PHE A 644 18.09 9.61 -33.03
CA PHE A 644 19.17 10.57 -32.79
C PHE A 644 20.54 9.95 -33.05
N LEU A 645 20.89 8.82 -32.43
CA LEU A 645 22.22 8.20 -32.61
C LEU A 645 22.46 7.75 -34.05
N ARG A 646 21.46 7.18 -34.73
CA ARG A 646 21.55 6.79 -36.15
C ARG A 646 21.79 8.00 -37.05
N PHE A 647 21.02 9.06 -36.87
CA PHE A 647 21.21 10.30 -37.59
C PHE A 647 22.56 10.95 -37.28
N PHE A 648 22.99 10.90 -36.02
CA PHE A 648 24.21 11.53 -35.56
C PHE A 648 25.45 10.83 -36.11
N TYR A 649 25.51 9.50 -36.06
CA TYR A 649 26.66 8.72 -36.52
C TYR A 649 26.85 8.68 -38.05
N ARG A 650 25.82 9.03 -38.84
CA ARG A 650 26.01 9.29 -40.28
C ARG A 650 27.07 10.37 -40.57
N ARG A 651 27.38 11.24 -39.61
CA ARG A 651 28.44 12.25 -39.73
C ARG A 651 29.86 11.67 -39.83
N TYR A 652 30.04 10.36 -39.64
CA TYR A 652 31.28 9.64 -39.92
C TYR A 652 31.37 9.12 -41.36
N GLU A 653 30.36 9.35 -42.21
CA GLU A 653 30.43 8.98 -43.62
C GLU A 653 31.70 9.56 -44.28
N ASP A 654 32.38 8.74 -45.07
CA ASP A 654 33.65 9.03 -45.75
C ASP A 654 34.87 9.21 -44.82
N ALA A 655 34.71 9.08 -43.50
CA ALA A 655 35.84 9.17 -42.58
C ALA A 655 36.80 7.96 -42.74
N PRO A 656 38.13 8.18 -42.90
CA PRO A 656 39.09 7.08 -43.03
C PRO A 656 39.20 6.27 -41.73
N VAL A 657 39.02 4.94 -41.82
CA VAL A 657 39.06 4.05 -40.65
C VAL A 657 40.44 4.09 -39.97
N ALA A 658 41.52 4.07 -40.77
CA ALA A 658 42.89 4.12 -40.26
C ALA A 658 43.18 5.39 -39.44
N GLN A 659 42.60 6.52 -39.85
CA GLN A 659 42.76 7.80 -39.14
C GLN A 659 42.03 7.78 -37.80
N ILE A 660 40.78 7.29 -37.78
CA ILE A 660 40.01 7.19 -36.53
C ILE A 660 40.68 6.21 -35.57
N ALA A 661 41.22 5.10 -36.06
CA ALA A 661 41.99 4.15 -35.26
C ALA A 661 43.25 4.78 -34.64
N GLU A 662 43.97 5.63 -35.38
CA GLU A 662 45.13 6.38 -34.88
C GLU A 662 44.73 7.42 -33.81
N ASP A 663 43.62 8.14 -34.01
CA ASP A 663 43.19 9.22 -33.12
C ASP A 663 42.46 8.70 -31.85
N SER A 664 41.92 7.48 -31.86
CA SER A 664 41.10 6.92 -30.78
C SER A 664 41.82 6.72 -29.42
N PRO A 665 43.08 6.24 -29.35
CA PRO A 665 43.83 6.18 -28.09
C PRO A 665 43.99 7.55 -27.42
N GLU A 666 44.14 8.62 -28.20
CA GLU A 666 44.20 9.97 -27.66
C GLU A 666 42.84 10.53 -27.26
N LEU A 667 41.75 10.15 -27.94
CA LEU A 667 40.39 10.45 -27.48
C LEU A 667 40.16 9.86 -26.09
N LEU A 668 40.57 8.60 -25.89
CA LEU A 668 40.46 7.93 -24.60
C LEU A 668 41.20 8.72 -23.51
N ALA A 669 42.47 9.06 -23.74
CA ALA A 669 43.28 9.76 -22.75
C ALA A 669 42.78 11.18 -22.45
N ASN A 670 42.54 11.97 -23.50
CA ASN A 670 42.27 13.41 -23.37
C ASN A 670 40.80 13.73 -23.06
N LEU A 671 39.85 12.88 -23.46
CA LEU A 671 38.43 13.12 -23.23
C LEU A 671 37.82 12.13 -22.23
N ILE A 672 37.87 10.84 -22.53
CA ILE A 672 37.13 9.82 -21.76
C ILE A 672 37.68 9.70 -20.34
N LEU A 673 38.99 9.51 -20.18
CA LEU A 673 39.63 9.41 -18.85
C LEU A 673 39.60 10.75 -18.11
N ALA A 674 39.85 11.87 -18.81
CA ALA A 674 39.80 13.21 -18.22
C ALA A 674 38.41 13.59 -17.67
N LYS A 675 37.34 13.09 -18.31
CA LYS A 675 35.95 13.31 -17.88
C LYS A 675 35.37 12.14 -17.07
N SER A 676 36.15 11.11 -16.79
CA SER A 676 35.70 9.95 -16.01
C SER A 676 35.36 10.32 -14.57
N PHE A 677 34.45 9.54 -13.98
CA PHE A 677 34.16 9.58 -12.56
C PHE A 677 35.06 8.55 -11.85
N PRO A 678 36.05 8.98 -11.04
CA PRO A 678 36.97 8.04 -10.39
C PRO A 678 36.25 7.04 -9.48
N ALA A 679 35.15 7.46 -8.84
CA ALA A 679 34.32 6.58 -8.03
C ALA A 679 33.64 5.49 -8.86
N GLY A 680 33.18 5.80 -10.07
CA GLY A 680 32.61 4.83 -10.98
C GLY A 680 33.62 3.80 -11.45
N LEU A 681 34.82 4.24 -11.85
CA LEU A 681 35.90 3.31 -12.24
C LEU A 681 36.37 2.43 -11.08
N ARG A 682 36.40 2.97 -9.85
CA ARG A 682 36.65 2.16 -8.65
C ARG A 682 35.54 1.14 -8.43
N ARG A 683 34.27 1.52 -8.63
CA ARG A 683 33.14 0.59 -8.49
C ARG A 683 33.23 -0.57 -9.47
N VAL A 684 33.60 -0.33 -10.73
CA VAL A 684 33.86 -1.42 -11.70
C VAL A 684 34.93 -2.38 -11.17
N ARG A 685 36.05 -1.85 -10.67
CA ARG A 685 37.12 -2.67 -10.09
C ARG A 685 36.71 -3.42 -8.83
N GLU A 686 35.88 -2.83 -7.98
CA GLU A 686 35.30 -3.50 -6.80
C GLU A 686 34.45 -4.71 -7.21
N HIS A 687 33.59 -4.57 -8.23
CA HIS A 687 32.83 -5.71 -8.75
C HIS A 687 33.75 -6.82 -9.30
N ARG A 688 34.80 -6.46 -10.04
CA ARG A 688 35.78 -7.44 -10.53
C ARG A 688 36.52 -8.15 -9.40
N ALA A 689 36.93 -7.41 -8.37
CA ALA A 689 37.62 -7.98 -7.21
C ALA A 689 36.74 -8.96 -6.42
N LEU A 690 35.42 -8.77 -6.46
CA LEU A 690 34.42 -9.68 -5.87
C LEU A 690 34.07 -10.87 -6.77
N GLY A 691 34.63 -10.97 -7.97
CA GLY A 691 34.39 -12.07 -8.91
C GLY A 691 33.20 -11.88 -9.84
N HIS A 692 32.53 -10.73 -9.80
CA HIS A 692 31.41 -10.44 -10.69
C HIS A 692 31.88 -10.23 -12.13
N LYS A 693 31.11 -10.74 -13.10
CA LYS A 693 31.33 -10.40 -14.51
C LYS A 693 30.96 -8.95 -14.75
N THR A 694 31.83 -8.20 -15.40
CA THR A 694 31.65 -6.77 -15.68
C THR A 694 31.35 -6.56 -17.15
N ILE A 695 30.21 -5.94 -17.45
CA ILE A 695 29.77 -5.67 -18.82
C ILE A 695 29.51 -4.17 -19.01
N LEU A 696 30.03 -3.61 -20.10
CA LEU A 696 29.74 -2.24 -20.53
C LEU A 696 28.73 -2.30 -21.67
N ILE A 697 27.56 -1.69 -21.51
CA ILE A 697 26.54 -1.58 -22.55
C ILE A 697 26.34 -0.10 -22.86
N THR A 698 26.75 0.34 -24.05
CA THR A 698 26.80 1.78 -24.37
C THR A 698 26.32 2.07 -25.79
N GLY A 699 25.71 3.25 -25.96
CA GLY A 699 25.37 3.76 -27.28
C GLY A 699 26.57 4.33 -28.06
N ALA A 700 27.75 4.43 -27.43
CA ALA A 700 28.98 4.88 -28.06
C ALA A 700 29.45 3.92 -29.17
N LEU A 701 30.31 4.43 -30.06
CA LEU A 701 30.99 3.62 -31.07
C LEU A 701 32.12 2.80 -30.45
N ASP A 702 32.30 1.57 -30.95
CA ASP A 702 33.30 0.60 -30.47
C ASP A 702 34.71 1.19 -30.32
N PHE A 703 35.22 1.88 -31.34
CA PHE A 703 36.55 2.48 -31.30
C PHE A 703 36.72 3.54 -30.19
N ALA A 704 35.63 4.19 -29.74
CA ALA A 704 35.69 5.20 -28.69
C ALA A 704 35.80 4.58 -27.29
N VAL A 705 35.44 3.31 -27.14
CA VAL A 705 35.35 2.62 -25.84
C VAL A 705 36.30 1.42 -25.74
N GLU A 706 36.92 1.00 -26.83
CA GLU A 706 37.81 -0.17 -26.87
C GLU A 706 38.94 -0.09 -25.84
N GLY A 707 39.48 1.11 -25.59
CA GLY A 707 40.52 1.28 -24.57
C GLY A 707 40.06 1.06 -23.12
N LEU A 708 38.75 0.92 -22.88
CA LEU A 708 38.19 0.53 -21.58
C LEU A 708 38.11 -1.00 -21.40
N ARG A 709 38.42 -1.81 -22.44
CA ARG A 709 38.41 -3.29 -22.39
C ARG A 709 39.11 -3.87 -21.16
N PRO A 710 40.24 -3.35 -20.64
CA PRO A 710 40.84 -3.89 -19.42
C PRO A 710 39.96 -3.83 -18.15
N LEU A 711 38.89 -3.03 -18.16
CA LEU A 711 37.95 -2.89 -17.04
C LEU A 711 36.70 -3.74 -17.19
N PHE A 712 36.45 -4.36 -18.35
CA PHE A 712 35.21 -5.07 -18.62
C PHE A 712 35.51 -6.43 -19.26
N ASP A 713 34.79 -7.45 -18.81
CA ASP A 713 34.85 -8.78 -19.42
C ASP A 713 34.15 -8.77 -20.79
N GLU A 714 33.14 -7.93 -20.96
CA GLU A 714 32.51 -7.69 -22.25
C GLU A 714 32.12 -6.22 -22.48
N ILE A 715 32.25 -5.77 -23.73
CA ILE A 715 31.83 -4.43 -24.18
C ILE A 715 30.87 -4.58 -25.36
N VAL A 716 29.64 -4.11 -25.16
CA VAL A 716 28.60 -4.04 -26.19
C VAL A 716 28.42 -2.59 -26.61
N ALA A 717 28.87 -2.29 -27.83
CA ALA A 717 28.91 -0.95 -28.40
C ALA A 717 28.41 -0.95 -29.85
N ALA A 718 28.06 0.24 -30.35
CA ALA A 718 27.62 0.43 -31.71
C ALA A 718 28.80 0.31 -32.71
N LYS A 719 28.55 -0.18 -33.92
CA LYS A 719 29.60 -0.33 -34.96
C LYS A 719 29.12 0.21 -36.30
N LEU A 720 30.00 0.94 -36.99
CA LEU A 720 29.76 1.41 -38.37
C LEU A 720 30.21 0.36 -39.39
N SER A 721 29.50 0.29 -40.52
CA SER A 721 29.90 -0.53 -41.67
C SER A 721 31.03 0.15 -42.43
N VAL A 722 32.06 -0.62 -42.77
CA VAL A 722 33.26 -0.17 -43.50
C VAL A 722 33.10 -0.47 -44.99
N ARG A 723 33.43 0.49 -45.85
CA ARG A 723 33.47 0.32 -47.31
C ARG A 723 34.79 -0.35 -47.74
N PRO A 724 34.84 -0.99 -48.92
CA PRO A 724 36.07 -1.61 -49.42
C PRO A 724 37.27 -0.66 -49.56
N ASP A 725 37.02 0.65 -49.71
CA ASP A 725 38.06 1.69 -49.81
C ASP A 725 38.70 2.09 -48.47
N GLY A 726 38.27 1.47 -47.35
CA GLY A 726 38.79 1.77 -46.02
C GLY A 726 38.16 3.00 -45.35
N THR A 727 37.02 3.47 -45.86
CA THR A 727 36.21 4.54 -45.25
C THR A 727 34.96 4.01 -44.56
N TYR A 728 34.39 4.76 -43.62
CA TYR A 728 33.09 4.43 -43.04
C TYR A 728 31.95 4.79 -44.00
N SER A 729 30.97 3.89 -44.11
CA SER A 729 29.80 4.08 -44.99
C SER A 729 28.73 5.01 -44.45
N GLY A 730 28.83 5.43 -43.19
CA GLY A 730 27.76 6.13 -42.47
C GLY A 730 26.59 5.23 -42.02
N ASN A 731 26.55 3.97 -42.45
CA ASN A 731 25.57 2.97 -42.02
C ASN A 731 26.07 2.17 -40.81
N MET A 732 25.14 1.65 -40.01
CA MET A 732 25.46 0.86 -38.81
C MET A 732 25.56 -0.62 -39.15
N ALA A 733 26.71 -1.25 -38.85
CA ALA A 733 26.87 -2.71 -38.86
C ALA A 733 26.24 -3.34 -37.61
N VAL A 734 26.42 -2.68 -36.46
CA VAL A 734 25.76 -3.03 -35.19
C VAL A 734 25.08 -1.77 -34.68
N VAL A 735 23.78 -1.86 -34.44
CA VAL A 735 22.97 -0.73 -33.99
C VAL A 735 23.28 -0.40 -32.52
N PRO A 736 23.17 0.86 -32.09
CA PRO A 736 23.47 1.21 -30.70
C PRO A 736 22.48 0.52 -29.76
N PRO A 737 22.94 -0.12 -28.67
CA PRO A 737 22.06 -0.72 -27.69
C PRO A 737 21.41 0.40 -26.86
N ILE A 738 20.08 0.51 -26.90
CA ILE A 738 19.31 1.56 -26.21
C ILE A 738 18.03 0.92 -25.67
N GLY A 739 17.57 1.38 -24.50
CA GLY A 739 16.27 0.95 -23.97
C GLY A 739 16.22 -0.54 -23.73
N GLU A 740 15.17 -1.18 -24.25
CA GLU A 740 14.87 -2.60 -24.06
C GLU A 740 15.97 -3.51 -24.60
N THR A 741 16.64 -3.12 -25.69
CA THR A 741 17.76 -3.89 -26.25
C THR A 741 18.90 -4.04 -25.23
N ARG A 742 19.11 -3.06 -24.34
CA ARG A 742 20.13 -3.18 -23.27
C ARG A 742 19.74 -4.25 -22.25
N ALA A 743 18.44 -4.36 -21.93
CA ALA A 743 17.93 -5.38 -21.03
C ALA A 743 18.01 -6.77 -21.66
N GLU A 744 17.67 -6.89 -22.95
CA GLU A 744 17.77 -8.12 -23.73
C GLU A 744 19.22 -8.61 -23.83
N ILE A 745 20.15 -7.74 -24.22
CA ILE A 745 21.59 -8.05 -24.27
C ILE A 745 22.10 -8.58 -22.92
N LEU A 746 21.70 -7.94 -21.82
CA LEU A 746 22.12 -8.38 -20.49
C LEU A 746 21.48 -9.73 -20.10
N ALA A 747 20.22 -9.95 -20.45
CA ALA A 747 19.52 -11.20 -20.21
C ALA A 747 20.14 -12.35 -21.03
N ASP A 748 20.42 -12.11 -22.31
CA ASP A 748 21.05 -13.08 -23.21
C ASP A 748 22.46 -13.44 -22.75
N TYR A 749 23.25 -12.45 -22.32
CA TYR A 749 24.57 -12.68 -21.74
C TYR A 749 24.49 -13.53 -20.47
N CYS A 750 23.56 -13.21 -19.56
CA CYS A 750 23.34 -14.01 -18.36
C CYS A 750 22.95 -15.45 -18.73
N MET A 751 22.04 -15.62 -19.68
CA MET A 751 21.56 -16.92 -20.12
C MET A 751 22.68 -17.75 -20.77
N SER A 752 23.50 -17.16 -21.64
CA SER A 752 24.61 -17.86 -22.31
C SER A 752 25.70 -18.30 -21.34
N GLU A 753 25.91 -17.54 -20.26
CA GLU A 753 26.91 -17.83 -19.23
C GLU A 753 26.36 -18.65 -18.04
N GLY A 754 25.08 -19.05 -18.07
CA GLY A 754 24.43 -19.77 -16.96
C GLY A 754 24.29 -18.93 -15.68
N LEU A 755 24.23 -17.61 -15.81
CA LEU A 755 24.11 -16.63 -14.73
C LEU A 755 22.65 -16.17 -14.55
N ARG A 756 22.33 -15.67 -13.35
CA ARG A 756 20.99 -15.24 -12.96
C ARG A 756 20.85 -13.73 -13.07
N LEU A 757 19.83 -13.28 -13.81
CA LEU A 757 19.57 -11.86 -14.01
C LEU A 757 19.09 -11.18 -12.73
N GLU A 758 18.32 -11.88 -11.91
CA GLU A 758 17.87 -11.43 -10.59
C GLU A 758 19.02 -11.26 -9.59
N ASP A 759 20.16 -11.92 -9.82
CA ASP A 759 21.36 -11.78 -9.00
C ASP A 759 22.36 -10.77 -9.58
N SER A 760 21.96 -9.99 -10.57
CA SER A 760 22.80 -9.01 -11.27
C SER A 760 22.53 -7.56 -10.84
N VAL A 761 23.47 -6.68 -11.18
CA VAL A 761 23.50 -5.25 -10.84
C VAL A 761 23.55 -4.43 -12.13
N ALA A 762 22.81 -3.33 -12.22
CA ALA A 762 22.88 -2.41 -13.35
C ALA A 762 23.03 -0.95 -12.87
N TYR A 763 23.91 -0.20 -13.53
CA TYR A 763 24.23 1.19 -13.25
C TYR A 763 23.87 2.08 -14.45
N ALA A 764 23.02 3.09 -14.26
CA ALA A 764 22.66 4.06 -15.30
C ALA A 764 22.20 5.42 -14.75
N ASP A 765 22.24 6.48 -15.58
CA ASP A 765 21.83 7.86 -15.23
C ASP A 765 20.45 8.26 -15.78
N SER A 766 19.94 7.56 -16.79
CA SER A 766 18.83 8.01 -17.63
C SER A 766 17.60 7.11 -17.52
N SER A 767 16.40 7.70 -17.70
CA SER A 767 15.17 6.91 -17.78
C SER A 767 15.07 6.06 -19.05
N SER A 768 15.93 6.29 -20.05
CA SER A 768 16.07 5.39 -21.20
C SER A 768 16.52 3.99 -20.79
N ASP A 769 17.26 3.87 -19.70
CA ASP A 769 17.82 2.60 -19.21
C ASP A 769 16.90 1.90 -18.22
N LEU A 770 15.67 2.41 -18.08
CA LEU A 770 14.69 1.86 -17.17
C LEU A 770 14.41 0.36 -17.40
N PRO A 771 14.29 -0.15 -18.64
CA PRO A 771 14.14 -1.59 -18.87
C PRO A 771 15.30 -2.42 -18.31
N MET A 772 16.55 -1.95 -18.48
CA MET A 772 17.74 -2.65 -17.97
C MET A 772 17.78 -2.62 -16.43
N LEU A 773 17.46 -1.46 -15.83
CA LEU A 773 17.38 -1.31 -14.38
C LEU A 773 16.24 -2.16 -13.76
N GLU A 774 15.11 -2.31 -14.47
CA GLU A 774 13.98 -3.15 -14.03
C GLU A 774 14.25 -4.64 -14.16
N ALA A 775 15.08 -5.06 -15.11
CA ALA A 775 15.36 -6.45 -15.37
C ALA A 775 16.23 -7.10 -14.29
N VAL A 776 17.10 -6.32 -13.63
CA VAL A 776 18.04 -6.81 -12.61
C VAL A 776 17.46 -6.76 -11.20
N GLY A 777 17.99 -7.59 -10.28
CA GLY A 777 17.58 -7.53 -8.87
C GLY A 777 18.14 -6.33 -8.11
N PHE A 778 19.25 -5.74 -8.57
CA PHE A 778 19.97 -4.68 -7.87
C PHE A 778 20.26 -3.45 -8.75
N PRO A 779 19.24 -2.64 -9.07
CA PRO A 779 19.42 -1.41 -9.85
C PRO A 779 20.08 -0.29 -9.03
N VAL A 780 20.95 0.46 -9.71
CA VAL A 780 21.65 1.63 -9.16
C VAL A 780 21.52 2.81 -10.11
N ALA A 781 20.88 3.87 -9.62
CA ALA A 781 20.78 5.15 -10.33
C ALA A 781 22.01 6.01 -10.01
N VAL A 782 22.83 6.30 -11.02
CA VAL A 782 24.09 7.05 -10.86
C VAL A 782 23.92 8.43 -11.45
N ASN A 783 24.23 9.48 -10.68
CA ASN A 783 24.10 10.87 -11.13
C ASN A 783 22.77 11.14 -11.86
N PRO A 784 21.62 10.59 -11.40
CA PRO A 784 20.46 10.44 -12.24
C PRO A 784 19.88 11.78 -12.69
N GLU A 785 19.27 11.78 -13.86
CA GLU A 785 18.37 12.85 -14.26
C GLU A 785 17.12 12.90 -13.36
N THR A 786 16.41 14.03 -13.39
CA THR A 786 15.23 14.28 -12.54
C THR A 786 14.20 13.15 -12.59
N ARG A 787 13.92 12.62 -13.78
CA ARG A 787 12.94 11.52 -13.96
C ARG A 787 13.43 10.22 -13.34
N LEU A 788 14.65 9.78 -13.62
CA LEU A 788 15.21 8.57 -13.02
C LEU A 788 15.35 8.72 -11.50
N ALA A 789 15.70 9.90 -11.00
CA ALA A 789 15.81 10.17 -9.56
C ALA A 789 14.47 9.98 -8.83
N ALA A 790 13.37 10.45 -9.41
CA ALA A 790 12.02 10.24 -8.90
C ALA A 790 11.64 8.75 -8.89
N ILE A 791 11.90 8.04 -9.99
CA ILE A 791 11.63 6.59 -10.13
C ILE A 791 12.45 5.79 -9.11
N ALA A 792 13.76 6.05 -9.01
CA ALA A 792 14.67 5.37 -8.09
C ALA A 792 14.23 5.55 -6.63
N ARG A 793 13.82 6.76 -6.25
CA ARG A 793 13.29 7.03 -4.90
C ARG A 793 11.99 6.29 -4.64
N LYS A 794 11.03 6.35 -5.57
CA LYS A 794 9.73 5.67 -5.49
C LYS A 794 9.88 4.15 -5.34
N ARG A 795 10.84 3.56 -6.05
CA ARG A 795 11.13 2.12 -6.03
C ARG A 795 12.13 1.72 -4.95
N GLY A 796 12.71 2.71 -4.28
CA GLY A 796 13.66 2.50 -3.20
C GLY A 796 15.03 1.99 -3.62
N TRP A 797 15.44 2.25 -4.85
CA TRP A 797 16.72 1.89 -5.44
C TRP A 797 17.88 2.67 -4.82
N LEU A 798 19.10 2.14 -4.99
CA LEU A 798 20.31 2.85 -4.60
C LEU A 798 20.53 4.03 -5.54
N VAL A 799 20.77 5.22 -4.98
CA VAL A 799 21.19 6.40 -5.74
C VAL A 799 22.62 6.74 -5.35
N GLU A 800 23.52 6.81 -6.31
CA GLU A 800 24.90 7.25 -6.10
C GLU A 800 25.19 8.57 -6.84
N HIS A 801 26.04 9.39 -6.22
CA HIS A 801 26.55 10.62 -6.82
C HIS A 801 28.07 10.50 -6.91
N TRP A 802 28.58 10.51 -8.13
CA TRP A 802 30.00 10.42 -8.40
C TRP A 802 30.49 11.73 -9.00
N ASP A 803 31.46 12.35 -8.32
CA ASP A 803 32.04 13.63 -8.72
C ASP A 803 33.31 13.42 -9.57
N LYS A 804 33.65 14.43 -10.38
CA LYS A 804 34.95 14.51 -11.07
C LYS A 804 36.08 14.75 -10.06
N SER A 805 37.29 14.34 -10.41
CA SER A 805 38.50 14.70 -9.64
C SER A 805 38.64 16.22 -9.50
N SER A 806 38.92 16.70 -8.29
CA SER A 806 39.28 18.10 -8.04
C SER A 806 40.55 18.45 -8.83
N GLY A 807 40.50 19.53 -9.63
CA GLY A 807 41.64 19.97 -10.44
C GLY A 807 41.73 19.36 -11.85
N ALA A 808 40.76 18.54 -12.27
CA ALA A 808 40.71 18.06 -13.65
C ALA A 808 40.57 19.23 -14.65
N PRO A 809 41.20 19.14 -15.85
CA PRO A 809 41.12 20.21 -16.85
C PRO A 809 39.67 20.54 -17.22
N LYS A 810 39.27 21.80 -17.08
CA LYS A 810 37.96 22.27 -17.55
C LYS A 810 38.04 22.56 -19.05
N MET A 811 37.83 21.54 -19.88
CA MET A 811 37.61 21.76 -21.30
C MET A 811 36.19 22.31 -21.50
N TRP A 812 36.10 23.63 -21.74
CA TRP A 812 34.83 24.33 -21.98
C TRP A 812 34.20 23.94 -23.32
N LEU A 813 35.02 23.52 -24.29
CA LEU A 813 34.59 23.01 -25.59
C LEU A 813 35.25 21.63 -25.84
N PRO A 814 34.51 20.65 -26.38
CA PRO A 814 35.03 19.30 -26.65
C PRO A 814 35.84 19.28 -27.96
N LEU A 815 36.89 20.09 -28.06
CA LEU A 815 37.75 20.18 -29.25
C LEU A 815 39.00 19.34 -29.07
N GLY A 816 39.42 18.64 -30.13
CA GLY A 816 40.70 17.92 -30.15
C GLY A 816 41.89 18.89 -30.07
N PRO A 817 43.06 18.48 -29.54
CA PRO A 817 44.27 19.31 -29.61
C PRO A 817 44.64 19.64 -31.07
N LEU A 818 45.28 20.78 -31.33
CA LEU A 818 45.74 21.15 -32.67
C LEU A 818 46.98 20.33 -33.05
N LEU A 819 46.91 19.62 -34.17
CA LEU A 819 48.07 18.98 -34.77
C LEU A 819 48.94 19.99 -35.54
N ALA A 820 50.24 19.74 -35.60
CA ALA A 820 51.14 20.55 -36.41
C ALA A 820 50.74 20.48 -37.90
N GLU A 821 51.04 21.52 -38.69
CA GLU A 821 50.65 21.55 -40.11
C GLU A 821 51.18 20.35 -40.93
N ARG A 822 52.38 19.87 -40.58
CA ARG A 822 52.99 18.67 -41.19
C ARG A 822 52.24 17.38 -40.84
N GLU A 823 51.68 17.30 -39.65
CA GLU A 823 50.91 16.15 -39.16
C GLU A 823 49.48 16.16 -39.73
N ARG A 824 48.89 17.36 -39.89
CA ARG A 824 47.59 17.54 -40.56
C ARG A 824 47.64 17.16 -42.05
N LYS A 825 48.77 17.39 -42.73
CA LYS A 825 48.98 17.10 -44.16
C LYS A 825 49.47 15.68 -44.46
N LYS A 826 49.67 14.81 -43.46
CA LYS A 826 49.94 13.38 -43.71
C LYS A 826 48.73 12.74 -44.38
N SER A 827 48.76 12.66 -45.72
CA SER A 827 47.85 11.84 -46.52
C SER A 827 48.07 10.37 -46.17
N PHE A 828 47.02 9.65 -45.81
CA PHE A 828 47.02 8.19 -45.86
C PHE A 828 47.05 7.79 -47.34
N SER A 829 48.24 7.72 -47.93
CA SER A 829 48.45 7.12 -49.23
C SER A 829 48.26 5.61 -49.10
N ASN A 830 47.06 5.11 -49.35
CA ASN A 830 46.88 3.69 -49.59
C ASN A 830 47.56 3.34 -50.91
N GLY A 831 48.50 2.40 -50.83
CA GLY A 831 48.97 1.68 -51.99
C GLY A 831 47.83 0.86 -52.61
N VAL A 832 47.97 0.69 -53.93
CA VAL A 832 47.25 -0.19 -54.86
C VAL A 832 46.06 0.43 -55.62
N VAL A 833 46.46 1.14 -56.69
CA VAL A 833 46.03 1.07 -58.12
C VAL A 833 44.57 1.39 -58.52
N ARG A 834 44.48 2.52 -59.24
CA ARG A 834 43.51 3.00 -60.28
C ARG A 834 42.04 3.13 -59.93
#